data_AF-A0A838Z610-F1
#
_entry.id   AF-A0A838Z610-F1
#
_cell.length_a   1.000
_cell.length_b   1.000
_cell.length_c   1.000
_cell.angle_alpha   90.00
_cell.angle_beta   90.00
_cell.angle_gamma   90.00
#
_symmetry.space_group_name_H-M   'P 1'
#
loop_
_entity.id
_entity.type
_entity.pdbx_description
1 polymer ?
#
loop_
_entity_poly.entity_id
_entity_poly.type
_entity_poly.pdbx_seq_one_letter_code
_entity_poly.pdbx_strand_id
1 'polypeptide(L)'
;MEKILFYDTETTGLLPTSDRQTERLELYPWLLQISAILYTENGNELRHINYYVERGGIKINNSNIHGITPELLEKKGKSIGHVLNRFKEICSEADLIVCHNYVFDSTVIRTELKRNKIPDFLSVKPSFCTMTECSRLSRGVGLQNLHFDVFGKRFDNHHNSLYDTRATADCFFEMIKKGWLEKKNGTYHFNKQADTFESKPEFNLDRHNDKFYNAFSVINESRKNIFLTGKAGTGKTTFLKYLRRKTSKTSITLAFTGAAAINAGGQTINSFFQLDYRPFLPDDPFLSKEKIYSTLKYTTNKREILNKLEVIIIDEVSMVKADTIDAIDKILRVYRKRETQPFGGVQMIFIGDLFQLPPITGAEWSVVSEFYDSSYFFDAKIIHKLIENNNLVCMELEKVYRQTDVEFIDILNRIRIGNHTIDDLNRLNQNRIDAGNLNNLLFENYIVLTTTNAKVNAINHKKLSEIDSPEVIFTGLPEGVFPEDLKIAPQQLKLKVGAQVMLLKNTGRNYNGKIGKIVTIQDLYIEVLFEGEKTPMPVDMVMWENIKYTYNKEKYIIDQEVIGTYIQFPLKLAWAITVHKSQGLTFDKAILDIAESFSVGQVYVALSRCTSLSNLKLIGGLSNEVIQIDPTVVTFSKIRTPDNKITIYLNEGKTDKLYSTFKSLMFDQRIDEVFNLLQNAVYFQNDIFSSIFMYSLQEYIDKHRNYQQSIINLCKTENEATDEDKRHNIWVDKQSLLKNDFNKLAGAILPLSEKLKSIAEGMKILRKEDLIFSLVKPKINRNLDLCIDAYNDKQKEYDEVEKELEALKNKWFN
;
A
#
# COMPACT_ATOMS: atom_id res chain seq x y z
N MET A 1 19.58 -10.42 -40.53
CA MET A 1 19.35 -9.76 -39.23
C MET A 1 17.88 -9.45 -39.17
N GLU A 2 17.21 -9.81 -38.08
CA GLU A 2 15.79 -9.50 -37.91
C GLU A 2 15.57 -7.99 -37.86
N LYS A 3 14.55 -7.52 -38.58
CA LYS A 3 14.14 -6.12 -38.63
C LYS A 3 12.85 -5.95 -37.82
N ILE A 4 12.89 -5.09 -36.81
CA ILE A 4 11.77 -4.86 -35.88
C ILE A 4 11.20 -3.47 -36.13
N LEU A 5 9.90 -3.40 -36.46
CA LEU A 5 9.19 -2.13 -36.68
C LEU A 5 8.42 -1.73 -35.43
N PHE A 6 8.68 -0.53 -34.94
CA PHE A 6 7.92 0.12 -33.88
C PHE A 6 7.04 1.19 -34.50
N TYR A 7 5.77 1.29 -34.12
CA TYR A 7 4.92 2.39 -34.56
C TYR A 7 3.82 2.72 -33.56
N ASP A 8 3.36 3.96 -33.63
CA ASP A 8 2.31 4.53 -32.79
C ASP A 8 1.44 5.52 -33.60
N THR A 9 0.19 5.73 -33.18
CA THR A 9 -0.78 6.56 -33.88
C THR A 9 -1.49 7.58 -32.98
N GLU A 10 -1.57 8.83 -33.46
CA GLU A 10 -2.46 9.84 -32.87
C GLU A 10 -3.75 9.95 -33.66
N THR A 11 -4.88 10.10 -32.97
CA THR A 11 -6.21 10.02 -33.58
C THR A 11 -7.21 11.03 -33.02
N THR A 12 -8.33 11.22 -33.72
CA THR A 12 -9.39 12.16 -33.29
C THR A 12 -10.15 11.73 -32.03
N GLY A 13 -10.01 10.48 -31.57
CA GLY A 13 -10.81 9.93 -30.47
C GLY A 13 -10.55 8.45 -30.20
N LEU A 14 -11.31 7.87 -29.27
CA LEU A 14 -11.19 6.46 -28.90
C LEU A 14 -11.95 5.53 -29.86
N LEU A 15 -11.62 4.23 -29.83
CA LEU A 15 -12.39 3.21 -30.55
C LEU A 15 -13.81 3.07 -29.95
N PRO A 16 -14.84 2.74 -30.76
CA PRO A 16 -16.19 2.49 -30.26
C PRO A 16 -16.26 1.34 -29.24
N THR A 17 -17.10 1.49 -28.21
CA THR A 17 -17.21 0.56 -27.06
C THR A 17 -18.18 -0.61 -27.24
N SER A 18 -18.91 -0.71 -28.36
CA SER A 18 -19.90 -1.78 -28.58
C SER A 18 -19.29 -3.03 -29.22
N ASP A 19 -19.58 -4.21 -28.66
CA ASP A 19 -19.20 -5.56 -29.16
C ASP A 19 -19.69 -5.90 -30.59
N ARG A 20 -20.41 -5.00 -31.24
CA ARG A 20 -20.69 -5.11 -32.68
C ARG A 20 -19.62 -4.34 -33.43
N GLN A 21 -18.72 -5.07 -34.10
CA GLN A 21 -17.97 -4.53 -35.25
C GLN A 21 -19.01 -3.98 -36.23
N THR A 22 -19.28 -2.68 -36.15
CA THR A 22 -20.20 -2.03 -37.07
C THR A 22 -19.45 -1.81 -38.37
N GLU A 23 -20.03 -2.21 -39.51
CA GLU A 23 -19.48 -1.89 -40.85
C GLU A 23 -19.44 -0.37 -41.13
N ARG A 24 -19.94 0.44 -40.20
CA ARG A 24 -19.98 1.90 -40.27
C ARG A 24 -18.60 2.47 -39.91
N LEU A 25 -17.71 2.53 -40.91
CA LEU A 25 -16.37 3.11 -40.80
C LEU A 25 -16.37 4.55 -40.28
N GLU A 26 -17.48 5.28 -40.39
CA GLU A 26 -17.65 6.66 -39.91
C GLU A 26 -17.57 6.79 -38.38
N LEU A 27 -17.84 5.72 -37.63
CA LEU A 27 -17.82 5.72 -36.16
C LEU A 27 -16.41 5.55 -35.57
N TYR A 28 -15.44 5.12 -36.38
CA TYR A 28 -14.07 4.93 -35.95
C TYR A 28 -13.29 6.25 -36.01
N PRO A 29 -12.30 6.46 -35.13
CA PRO A 29 -11.50 7.67 -35.13
C PRO A 29 -10.68 7.81 -36.44
N TRP A 30 -10.31 9.04 -36.77
CA TRP A 30 -9.46 9.34 -37.91
C TRP A 30 -8.00 9.43 -37.48
N LEU A 31 -7.11 8.88 -38.31
CA LEU A 31 -5.67 9.04 -38.13
C LEU A 31 -5.26 10.50 -38.32
N LEU A 32 -4.51 11.06 -37.36
CA LEU A 32 -3.98 12.43 -37.36
C LEU A 32 -2.45 12.45 -37.51
N GLN A 33 -1.75 11.54 -36.83
CA GLN A 33 -0.30 11.37 -36.95
C GLN A 33 0.06 9.88 -36.88
N ILE A 34 1.07 9.47 -37.64
CA ILE A 34 1.70 8.16 -37.51
C ILE A 34 3.21 8.34 -37.50
N SER A 35 3.86 7.67 -36.55
CA SER A 35 5.31 7.52 -36.55
C SER A 35 5.65 6.04 -36.57
N ALA A 36 6.65 5.66 -37.36
CA ALA A 36 7.14 4.30 -37.40
C ALA A 36 8.67 4.28 -37.57
N ILE A 37 9.36 3.47 -36.79
CA ILE A 37 10.82 3.37 -36.77
C ILE A 37 11.20 1.89 -36.91
N LEU A 38 12.02 1.60 -37.92
CA LEU A 38 12.57 0.29 -38.20
C LEU A 38 13.95 0.17 -37.56
N TYR A 39 14.12 -0.82 -36.68
CA TYR A 39 15.36 -1.11 -35.99
C TYR A 39 15.92 -2.47 -36.43
N THR A 40 17.23 -2.63 -36.30
CA THR A 40 17.88 -3.95 -36.22
C THR A 40 17.59 -4.60 -34.86
N GLU A 41 17.75 -5.92 -34.77
CA GLU A 41 17.69 -6.68 -33.50
C GLU A 41 18.62 -6.12 -32.40
N ASN A 42 19.70 -5.42 -32.77
CA ASN A 42 20.65 -4.81 -31.83
C ASN A 42 20.28 -3.38 -31.40
N GLY A 43 19.11 -2.87 -31.78
CA GLY A 43 18.66 -1.53 -31.40
C GLY A 43 19.21 -0.38 -32.25
N ASN A 44 19.88 -0.67 -33.37
CA ASN A 44 20.30 0.38 -34.32
C ASN A 44 19.14 0.75 -35.25
N GLU A 45 18.81 2.04 -35.33
CA GLU A 45 17.80 2.59 -36.23
C GLU A 45 18.25 2.46 -37.70
N LEU A 46 17.40 1.89 -38.55
CA LEU A 46 17.61 1.76 -39.99
C LEU A 46 16.89 2.85 -40.78
N ARG A 47 15.63 3.11 -40.42
CA ARG A 47 14.75 4.03 -41.13
C ARG A 47 13.60 4.45 -40.23
N HIS A 48 13.10 5.66 -40.37
CA HIS A 48 11.84 6.07 -39.75
C HIS A 48 10.95 6.89 -40.70
N ILE A 49 9.68 6.97 -40.33
CA ILE A 49 8.71 7.91 -40.86
C ILE A 49 8.00 8.61 -39.71
N ASN A 50 7.61 9.86 -39.91
CA ASN A 50 6.76 10.63 -39.02
C ASN A 50 5.89 11.55 -39.88
N TYR A 51 4.61 11.24 -40.01
CA TYR A 51 3.70 11.97 -40.88
C TYR A 51 2.45 12.42 -40.14
N TYR A 52 2.08 13.67 -40.38
CA TYR A 52 0.74 14.19 -40.10
C TYR A 52 -0.18 13.90 -41.30
N VAL A 53 -1.45 13.66 -41.05
CA VAL A 53 -2.44 13.39 -42.10
C VAL A 53 -3.33 14.61 -42.30
N GLU A 54 -3.44 15.07 -43.53
CA GLU A 54 -4.35 16.16 -43.90
C GLU A 54 -5.81 15.74 -43.68
N ARG A 55 -6.58 16.55 -42.93
CA ARG A 55 -7.99 16.31 -42.61
C ARG A 55 -8.79 17.60 -42.67
N GLY A 56 -9.56 17.81 -43.74
CA GLY A 56 -10.46 18.96 -43.88
C GLY A 56 -11.78 18.76 -43.13
N GLY A 57 -12.19 19.74 -42.31
CA GLY A 57 -13.54 19.81 -41.74
C GLY A 57 -13.88 18.81 -40.62
N ILE A 58 -12.91 18.06 -40.09
CA ILE A 58 -13.12 17.07 -39.04
C ILE A 58 -12.90 17.69 -37.66
N LYS A 59 -13.83 17.48 -36.73
CA LYS A 59 -13.69 17.90 -35.33
C LYS A 59 -12.67 17.03 -34.60
N ILE A 60 -11.59 17.65 -34.13
CA ILE A 60 -10.55 17.01 -33.31
C ILE A 60 -10.93 17.20 -31.83
N ASN A 61 -11.37 16.14 -31.15
CA ASN A 61 -11.87 16.24 -29.77
C ASN A 61 -10.75 16.19 -28.71
N ASN A 62 -9.55 15.72 -29.07
CA ASN A 62 -8.43 15.46 -28.15
C ASN A 62 -7.21 16.38 -28.37
N SER A 63 -7.38 17.54 -29.01
CA SER A 63 -6.28 18.47 -29.31
C SER A 63 -5.48 18.92 -28.08
N ASN A 64 -6.12 18.95 -26.90
CA ASN A 64 -5.49 19.31 -25.63
C ASN A 64 -4.53 18.22 -25.11
N ILE A 65 -4.62 16.99 -25.64
CA ILE A 65 -3.84 15.84 -25.22
C ILE A 65 -2.60 15.71 -26.10
N HIS A 66 -2.77 15.64 -27.42
CA HIS A 66 -1.67 15.41 -28.38
C HIS A 66 -1.16 16.70 -29.07
N GLY A 67 -1.77 17.86 -28.80
CA GLY A 67 -1.34 19.16 -29.35
C GLY A 67 -1.53 19.34 -30.88
N ILE A 68 -2.26 18.43 -31.54
CA ILE A 68 -2.49 18.48 -33.01
C ILE A 68 -3.72 19.36 -33.28
N THR A 69 -3.50 20.47 -33.96
CA THR A 69 -4.55 21.42 -34.37
C THR A 69 -4.89 21.25 -35.85
N PRO A 70 -6.09 21.66 -36.30
CA PRO A 70 -6.43 21.68 -37.72
C PRO A 70 -5.42 22.49 -38.56
N GLU A 71 -4.97 23.63 -38.04
CA GLU A 71 -3.94 24.48 -38.68
C GLU A 71 -2.61 23.73 -38.88
N LEU A 72 -2.20 22.90 -37.92
CA LEU A 72 -1.00 22.07 -38.04
C LEU A 72 -1.14 21.02 -39.15
N LEU A 73 -2.33 20.41 -39.27
CA LEU A 73 -2.62 19.41 -40.30
C LEU A 73 -2.73 20.04 -41.69
N GLU A 74 -3.25 21.26 -41.80
CA GLU A 74 -3.27 21.99 -43.07
C GLU A 74 -1.85 22.36 -43.52
N LYS A 75 -0.99 22.75 -42.57
CA LYS A 75 0.39 23.15 -42.87
C LYS A 75 1.35 21.99 -43.12
N LYS A 76 1.23 20.90 -42.36
CA LYS A 76 2.19 19.77 -42.35
C LYS A 76 1.60 18.45 -42.84
N GLY A 77 0.28 18.36 -43.01
CA GLY A 77 -0.41 17.15 -43.39
C GLY A 77 0.00 16.65 -44.77
N LYS A 78 0.02 15.33 -44.91
CA LYS A 78 0.14 14.63 -46.18
C LYS A 78 -1.17 13.92 -46.49
N SER A 79 -1.42 13.65 -47.77
CA SER A 79 -2.56 12.85 -48.18
C SER A 79 -2.48 11.45 -47.56
N ILE A 80 -3.62 10.93 -47.10
CA ILE A 80 -3.69 9.62 -46.45
C ILE A 80 -3.12 8.50 -47.34
N GLY A 81 -3.33 8.57 -48.66
CA GLY A 81 -2.75 7.62 -49.61
C GLY A 81 -1.22 7.62 -49.62
N HIS A 82 -0.59 8.80 -49.54
CA HIS A 82 0.87 8.90 -49.42
C HIS A 82 1.36 8.27 -48.11
N VAL A 83 0.69 8.59 -47.00
CA VAL A 83 1.05 8.09 -45.66
C VAL A 83 0.94 6.56 -45.59
N LEU A 84 -0.18 5.99 -46.06
CA LEU A 84 -0.40 4.55 -46.06
C LEU A 84 0.58 3.81 -46.99
N ASN A 85 0.92 4.37 -48.15
CA ASN A 85 1.92 3.78 -49.04
C ASN A 85 3.32 3.76 -48.41
N ARG A 86 3.75 4.87 -47.78
CA ARG A 86 5.04 4.91 -47.07
C ARG A 86 5.07 3.99 -45.86
N PHE A 87 3.97 3.87 -45.13
CA PHE A 87 3.86 2.92 -44.03
C PHE A 87 3.89 1.46 -44.52
N LYS A 88 3.25 1.17 -45.65
CA LYS A 88 3.30 -0.16 -46.29
C LYS A 88 4.73 -0.53 -46.71
N GLU A 89 5.48 0.40 -47.29
CA GLU A 89 6.90 0.20 -47.66
C GLU A 89 7.73 -0.22 -46.44
N ILE A 90 7.72 0.58 -45.36
CA ILE A 90 8.53 0.27 -44.17
C ILE A 90 8.05 -1.00 -43.45
N CYS A 91 6.74 -1.28 -43.45
CA CYS A 91 6.18 -2.50 -42.90
C CYS A 91 6.53 -3.76 -43.70
N SER A 92 6.70 -3.63 -45.02
CA SER A 92 7.08 -4.78 -45.86
C SER A 92 8.47 -5.32 -45.51
N GLU A 93 9.38 -4.44 -45.07
CA GLU A 93 10.74 -4.77 -44.65
C GLU A 93 10.83 -5.38 -43.24
N ALA A 94 9.79 -5.26 -42.42
CA ALA A 94 9.81 -5.69 -41.03
C ALA A 94 9.52 -7.18 -40.89
N ASP A 95 10.28 -7.87 -40.04
CA ASP A 95 10.04 -9.27 -39.66
C ASP A 95 9.08 -9.36 -38.46
N LEU A 96 9.12 -8.38 -37.55
CA LEU A 96 8.28 -8.27 -36.36
C LEU A 96 7.75 -6.84 -36.19
N ILE A 97 6.49 -6.72 -35.76
CA ILE A 97 5.88 -5.44 -35.42
C ILE A 97 5.72 -5.32 -33.91
N VAL A 98 6.14 -4.21 -33.32
CA VAL A 98 6.04 -3.94 -31.88
C VAL A 98 5.28 -2.63 -31.67
N CYS A 99 4.23 -2.66 -30.86
CA CYS A 99 3.49 -1.46 -30.46
C CYS A 99 3.31 -1.43 -28.95
N HIS A 100 3.04 -0.25 -28.41
CA HIS A 100 2.55 -0.18 -27.06
C HIS A 100 1.13 -0.74 -26.96
N ASN A 101 0.19 -0.23 -27.75
CA ASN A 101 -1.19 -0.71 -27.77
C ASN A 101 -1.58 -1.25 -29.17
N TYR A 102 -0.99 -2.38 -29.55
CA TYR A 102 -1.15 -2.96 -30.89
C TYR A 102 -2.62 -3.11 -31.33
N VAL A 103 -3.53 -3.48 -30.42
CA VAL A 103 -4.96 -3.63 -30.75
C VAL A 103 -5.56 -2.31 -31.20
N PHE A 104 -5.25 -1.21 -30.50
CA PHE A 104 -5.72 0.12 -30.86
C PHE A 104 -5.10 0.60 -32.17
N ASP A 105 -3.77 0.65 -32.23
CA ASP A 105 -3.03 1.21 -33.36
C ASP A 105 -3.31 0.47 -34.67
N SER A 106 -3.32 -0.87 -34.63
CA SER A 106 -3.63 -1.68 -35.82
C SER A 106 -5.08 -1.50 -36.28
N THR A 107 -6.03 -1.29 -35.37
CA THR A 107 -7.44 -1.05 -35.72
C THR A 107 -7.60 0.29 -36.43
N VAL A 108 -6.90 1.33 -35.98
CA VAL A 108 -6.89 2.65 -36.62
C VAL A 108 -6.36 2.53 -38.06
N ILE A 109 -5.21 1.89 -38.25
CA ILE A 109 -4.62 1.70 -39.58
C ILE A 109 -5.52 0.85 -40.47
N ARG A 110 -6.03 -0.29 -39.98
CA ARG A 110 -6.96 -1.15 -40.75
C ARG A 110 -8.22 -0.41 -41.17
N THR A 111 -8.73 0.49 -40.34
CA THR A 111 -9.88 1.33 -40.68
C THR A 111 -9.53 2.29 -41.83
N GLU A 112 -8.36 2.94 -41.79
CA GLU A 112 -7.89 3.79 -42.89
C GLU A 112 -7.64 2.99 -44.19
N LEU A 113 -7.12 1.76 -44.09
CA LEU A 113 -6.97 0.87 -45.24
C LEU A 113 -8.33 0.53 -45.87
N LYS A 114 -9.33 0.18 -45.05
CA LYS A 114 -10.71 -0.06 -45.51
C LYS A 114 -11.32 1.19 -46.17
N ARG A 115 -11.18 2.37 -45.56
CA ARG A 115 -11.65 3.67 -46.11
C ARG A 115 -11.04 3.94 -47.50
N ASN A 116 -9.79 3.54 -47.72
CA ASN A 116 -9.06 3.77 -48.96
C ASN A 116 -9.04 2.55 -49.91
N LYS A 117 -9.78 1.48 -49.60
CA LYS A 117 -9.84 0.23 -50.38
C LYS A 117 -8.45 -0.42 -50.60
N ILE A 118 -7.57 -0.31 -49.62
CA ILE A 118 -6.24 -0.93 -49.62
C ILE A 118 -6.33 -2.27 -48.85
N PRO A 119 -5.76 -3.38 -49.37
CA PRO A 119 -5.72 -4.65 -48.64
C PRO A 119 -4.97 -4.55 -47.30
N ASP A 120 -5.42 -5.29 -46.28
CA ASP A 120 -4.75 -5.38 -44.98
C ASP A 120 -3.40 -6.11 -45.11
N PHE A 121 -2.31 -5.38 -44.93
CA PHE A 121 -0.95 -5.92 -44.93
C PHE A 121 -0.37 -6.15 -43.52
N LEU A 122 -1.09 -5.77 -42.46
CA LEU A 122 -0.64 -5.97 -41.07
C LEU A 122 -0.95 -7.38 -40.57
N SER A 123 -2.03 -8.00 -41.06
CA SER A 123 -2.48 -9.33 -40.62
C SER A 123 -1.49 -10.47 -40.91
N VAL A 124 -0.53 -10.26 -41.82
CA VAL A 124 0.46 -11.27 -42.22
C VAL A 124 1.79 -11.17 -41.47
N LYS A 125 1.93 -10.19 -40.56
CA LYS A 125 3.15 -9.95 -39.79
C LYS A 125 2.95 -10.38 -38.33
N PRO A 126 3.93 -11.05 -37.68
CA PRO A 126 3.86 -11.28 -36.25
C PRO A 126 3.93 -9.95 -35.50
N SER A 127 3.23 -9.89 -34.36
CA SER A 127 3.11 -8.67 -33.56
C SER A 127 3.38 -8.91 -32.09
N PHE A 128 3.99 -7.94 -31.42
CA PHE A 128 4.19 -7.92 -29.97
C PHE A 128 3.60 -6.63 -29.37
N CYS A 129 2.79 -6.78 -28.33
CA CYS A 129 2.09 -5.68 -27.69
C CYS A 129 2.66 -5.45 -26.29
N THR A 130 3.48 -4.42 -26.10
CA THR A 130 4.14 -4.19 -24.78
C THR A 130 3.11 -3.90 -23.68
N MET A 131 1.96 -3.30 -24.00
CA MET A 131 0.90 -3.06 -23.01
C MET A 131 0.35 -4.37 -22.43
N THR A 132 0.05 -5.37 -23.26
CA THR A 132 -0.60 -6.61 -22.80
C THR A 132 0.41 -7.68 -22.39
N GLU A 133 1.53 -7.80 -23.12
CA GLU A 133 2.54 -8.82 -22.88
C GLU A 133 3.41 -8.49 -21.66
N CYS A 134 3.66 -7.21 -21.38
CA CYS A 134 4.46 -6.78 -20.22
C CYS A 134 3.61 -6.50 -18.98
N SER A 135 2.31 -6.84 -18.99
CA SER A 135 1.48 -6.65 -17.81
C SER A 135 1.58 -7.80 -16.80
N ARG A 136 1.92 -7.45 -15.56
CA ARG A 136 1.94 -8.38 -14.40
C ARG A 136 0.55 -8.86 -13.99
N LEU A 137 -0.50 -8.13 -14.38
CA LEU A 137 -1.90 -8.42 -14.08
C LEU A 137 -2.69 -8.45 -15.40
N SER A 138 -3.84 -9.10 -15.45
CA SER A 138 -4.68 -9.26 -16.67
C SER A 138 -5.24 -7.95 -17.27
N ARG A 139 -4.68 -6.78 -16.97
CA ARG A 139 -5.00 -5.48 -17.56
C ARG A 139 -3.72 -4.77 -17.95
N GLY A 140 -3.66 -4.23 -19.17
CA GLY A 140 -2.44 -3.68 -19.77
C GLY A 140 -1.73 -2.58 -18.95
N VAL A 141 -0.40 -2.46 -19.13
CA VAL A 141 0.44 -1.41 -18.53
C VAL A 141 0.51 -0.23 -19.48
N GLY A 142 0.29 1.01 -19.01
CA GLY A 142 0.47 2.22 -19.82
C GLY A 142 1.94 2.58 -20.05
N LEU A 143 2.26 3.26 -21.16
CA LEU A 143 3.64 3.43 -21.64
C LEU A 143 4.52 4.20 -20.66
N GLN A 144 3.98 5.23 -20.02
CA GLN A 144 4.68 5.97 -18.97
C GLN A 144 5.03 5.12 -17.75
N ASN A 145 4.14 4.19 -17.39
CA ASN A 145 4.39 3.26 -16.28
C ASN A 145 5.40 2.20 -16.68
N LEU A 146 5.32 1.68 -17.92
CA LEU A 146 6.31 0.75 -18.46
C LEU A 146 7.70 1.41 -18.50
N HIS A 147 7.80 2.63 -19.01
CA HIS A 147 9.05 3.38 -19.05
C HIS A 147 9.59 3.66 -17.64
N PHE A 148 8.73 3.97 -16.67
CA PHE A 148 9.12 4.11 -15.27
C PHE A 148 9.58 2.78 -14.63
N ASP A 149 8.96 1.67 -14.99
CA ASP A 149 9.34 0.35 -14.51
C ASP A 149 10.71 -0.06 -15.05
N VAL A 150 10.96 0.20 -16.35
CA VAL A 150 12.20 -0.14 -17.04
C VAL A 150 13.36 0.79 -16.67
N PHE A 151 13.13 2.11 -16.63
CA PHE A 151 14.19 3.14 -16.50
C PHE A 151 14.14 3.95 -15.19
N GLY A 152 13.11 3.80 -14.36
CA GLY A 152 12.97 4.55 -13.10
C GLY A 152 12.57 6.03 -13.26
N LYS A 153 12.27 6.48 -14.49
CA LYS A 153 11.81 7.83 -14.82
C LYS A 153 10.69 7.75 -15.86
N ARG A 154 9.84 8.77 -15.92
CA ARG A 154 8.89 8.99 -17.03
C ARG A 154 9.58 9.75 -18.16
N PHE A 155 9.04 9.72 -19.38
CA PHE A 155 9.60 10.43 -20.53
C PHE A 155 8.71 11.63 -20.92
N ASP A 156 9.31 12.67 -21.50
CA ASP A 156 8.63 13.90 -21.87
C ASP A 156 7.85 13.77 -23.19
N ASN A 157 6.91 14.69 -23.45
CA ASN A 157 6.12 14.78 -24.70
C ASN A 157 5.29 13.52 -25.04
N HIS A 158 4.72 12.88 -24.01
CA HIS A 158 3.71 11.83 -24.16
C HIS A 158 2.49 12.34 -24.94
N HIS A 159 1.86 11.47 -25.74
CA HIS A 159 0.85 11.82 -26.74
C HIS A 159 1.44 12.53 -27.97
N ASN A 160 2.61 12.07 -28.36
CA ASN A 160 3.18 12.37 -29.65
C ASN A 160 3.76 11.07 -30.20
N SER A 161 3.14 10.56 -31.27
CA SER A 161 3.48 9.26 -31.85
C SER A 161 4.99 9.01 -32.04
N LEU A 162 5.81 10.04 -32.32
CA LEU A 162 7.26 9.83 -32.47
C LEU A 162 7.95 9.52 -31.14
N TYR A 163 7.62 10.27 -30.08
CA TYR A 163 8.18 10.07 -28.75
C TYR A 163 7.68 8.77 -28.14
N ASP A 164 6.39 8.46 -28.34
CA ASP A 164 5.79 7.21 -27.86
C ASP A 164 6.37 5.99 -28.62
N THR A 165 6.62 6.10 -29.93
CA THR A 165 7.33 5.06 -30.71
C THR A 165 8.75 4.83 -30.18
N ARG A 166 9.51 5.90 -29.91
CA ARG A 166 10.87 5.79 -29.36
C ARG A 166 10.89 5.21 -27.95
N ALA A 167 10.03 5.70 -27.07
CA ALA A 167 9.92 5.17 -25.70
C ALA A 167 9.53 3.70 -25.69
N THR A 168 8.66 3.26 -26.62
CA THR A 168 8.31 1.85 -26.80
C THR A 168 9.52 1.02 -27.23
N ALA A 169 10.31 1.52 -28.19
CA ALA A 169 11.55 0.87 -28.63
C ALA A 169 12.59 0.78 -27.51
N ASP A 170 12.82 1.88 -26.80
CA ASP A 170 13.75 1.94 -25.67
C ASP A 170 13.35 0.93 -24.58
N CYS A 171 12.07 0.89 -24.20
CA CYS A 171 11.57 -0.08 -23.24
C CYS A 171 11.80 -1.52 -23.74
N PHE A 172 11.48 -1.81 -24.99
CA PHE A 172 11.60 -3.15 -25.56
C PHE A 172 13.05 -3.65 -25.55
N PHE A 173 13.99 -2.85 -26.06
CA PHE A 173 15.41 -3.23 -26.11
C PHE A 173 16.04 -3.30 -24.71
N GLU A 174 15.70 -2.40 -23.80
CA GLU A 174 16.20 -2.48 -22.43
C GLU A 174 15.61 -3.70 -21.70
N MET A 175 14.35 -4.08 -21.94
CA MET A 175 13.78 -5.31 -21.39
C MET A 175 14.46 -6.57 -21.94
N ILE A 176 14.86 -6.61 -23.21
CA ILE A 176 15.71 -7.69 -23.76
C ILE A 176 17.05 -7.73 -23.02
N LYS A 177 17.70 -6.57 -22.88
CA LYS A 177 19.00 -6.44 -22.20
C LYS A 177 18.94 -6.86 -20.73
N LYS A 178 17.84 -6.56 -20.04
CA LYS A 178 17.58 -6.97 -18.65
C LYS A 178 17.14 -8.45 -18.52
N GLY A 179 16.97 -9.18 -19.63
CA GLY A 179 16.50 -10.56 -19.62
C GLY A 179 15.02 -10.74 -19.31
N TRP A 180 14.23 -9.66 -19.39
CA TRP A 180 12.78 -9.69 -19.13
C TRP A 180 11.99 -10.23 -20.32
N LEU A 181 12.56 -10.19 -21.53
CA LEU A 181 11.95 -10.74 -22.74
C LEU A 181 12.76 -11.93 -23.25
N GLU A 182 12.09 -13.06 -23.48
CA GLU A 182 12.64 -14.26 -24.10
C GLU A 182 12.03 -14.48 -25.48
N LYS A 183 12.85 -14.85 -26.46
CA LYS A 183 12.39 -15.20 -27.80
C LYS A 183 11.98 -16.67 -27.85
N LYS A 184 10.71 -16.96 -28.14
CA LYS A 184 10.16 -18.32 -28.35
C LYS A 184 9.34 -18.35 -29.63
N ASN A 185 9.54 -19.37 -30.46
CA ASN A 185 8.79 -19.59 -31.71
C ASN A 185 8.75 -18.36 -32.66
N GLY A 186 9.82 -17.56 -32.71
CA GLY A 186 9.90 -16.37 -33.58
C GLY A 186 9.22 -15.11 -33.04
N THR A 187 8.70 -15.13 -31.80
CA THR A 187 8.14 -13.96 -31.11
C THR A 187 8.76 -13.78 -29.72
N TYR A 188 8.65 -12.58 -29.15
CA TYR A 188 9.11 -12.29 -27.79
C TYR A 188 8.00 -12.56 -26.77
N HIS A 189 8.39 -13.01 -25.58
CA HIS A 189 7.48 -13.28 -24.47
C HIS A 189 8.10 -12.77 -23.17
N PHE A 190 7.28 -12.16 -22.31
CA PHE A 190 7.75 -11.67 -21.02
C PHE A 190 8.04 -12.81 -20.04
N ASN A 191 9.27 -12.88 -19.54
CA ASN A 191 9.70 -13.85 -18.54
C ASN A 191 9.25 -13.42 -17.14
N LYS A 192 8.16 -14.03 -16.65
CA LYS A 192 7.61 -13.79 -15.29
C LYS A 192 8.54 -14.22 -14.14
N GLN A 193 9.62 -14.95 -14.41
CA GLN A 193 10.59 -15.41 -13.40
C GLN A 193 11.86 -14.53 -13.35
N ALA A 194 12.10 -13.68 -14.36
CA ALA A 194 13.27 -12.78 -14.43
C ALA A 194 13.25 -11.63 -13.38
N ASP A 195 12.10 -11.42 -12.71
CA ASP A 195 11.92 -10.46 -11.61
C ASP A 195 12.55 -10.92 -10.27
N THR A 196 13.32 -12.02 -10.26
CA THR A 196 14.01 -12.54 -9.06
C THR A 196 15.46 -12.08 -8.89
N PHE A 197 16.03 -11.30 -9.82
CA PHE A 197 17.37 -10.73 -9.68
C PHE A 197 17.39 -9.19 -9.91
N GLU A 198 17.30 -8.47 -8.78
CA GLU A 198 17.86 -7.16 -8.43
C GLU A 198 18.15 -6.10 -9.52
N SER A 199 17.46 -4.93 -9.45
CA SER A 199 18.08 -3.65 -9.02
C SER A 199 17.12 -2.43 -9.13
N LYS A 200 16.19 -2.31 -8.19
CA LYS A 200 15.91 -1.05 -7.45
C LYS A 200 16.23 -1.42 -6.00
N PRO A 201 16.89 -0.55 -5.21
CA PRO A 201 17.63 -0.99 -4.03
C PRO A 201 16.73 -1.90 -3.22
N GLU A 202 17.16 -3.16 -3.10
CA GLU A 202 16.63 -4.01 -2.05
C GLU A 202 16.63 -3.14 -0.80
N PHE A 203 15.51 -3.12 -0.09
CA PHE A 203 15.68 -2.91 1.33
C PHE A 203 16.63 -4.02 1.74
N ASN A 204 17.87 -3.65 2.03
CA ASN A 204 18.86 -4.57 2.59
C ASN A 204 18.34 -4.89 4.00
N LEU A 205 17.31 -5.73 4.05
CA LEU A 205 16.59 -6.08 5.26
C LEU A 205 17.46 -7.10 5.94
N ASP A 206 17.83 -6.76 7.15
CA ASP A 206 18.48 -7.67 8.06
C ASP A 206 17.59 -8.90 8.28
N ARG A 207 17.97 -10.03 7.65
CA ARG A 207 17.24 -11.31 7.74
C ARG A 207 17.25 -11.88 9.16
N HIS A 208 18.10 -11.35 10.05
CA HIS A 208 18.21 -11.76 11.45
C HIS A 208 17.45 -10.83 12.41
N ASN A 209 16.60 -9.93 11.90
CA ASN A 209 15.77 -9.08 12.75
C ASN A 209 14.43 -9.77 13.05
N ASP A 210 14.43 -10.72 13.99
CA ASP A 210 13.26 -11.52 14.34
C ASP A 210 12.05 -10.66 14.76
N LYS A 211 12.28 -9.56 15.51
CA LYS A 211 11.20 -8.66 15.93
C LYS A 211 10.51 -7.97 14.75
N PHE A 212 11.27 -7.61 13.72
CA PHE A 212 10.72 -7.04 12.50
C PHE A 212 9.79 -8.04 11.79
N TYR A 213 10.23 -9.29 11.60
CA TYR A 213 9.43 -10.30 10.92
C TYR A 213 8.25 -10.79 11.77
N ASN A 214 8.44 -10.94 13.09
CA ASN A 214 7.36 -11.27 14.01
C ASN A 214 6.26 -10.21 13.96
N ALA A 215 6.63 -8.92 13.97
CA ALA A 215 5.66 -7.85 13.84
C ALA A 215 4.87 -7.94 12.52
N PHE A 216 5.57 -8.18 11.41
CA PHE A 216 4.93 -8.37 10.10
C PHE A 216 3.99 -9.58 10.07
N SER A 217 4.38 -10.70 10.68
CA SER A 217 3.55 -11.92 10.75
C SER A 217 2.31 -11.69 11.60
N VAL A 218 2.43 -11.04 12.78
CA VAL A 218 1.26 -10.73 13.64
C VAL A 218 0.26 -9.87 12.88
N ILE A 219 0.74 -8.91 12.08
CA ILE A 219 -0.13 -8.06 11.26
C ILE A 219 -0.88 -8.88 10.22
N ASN A 220 -0.21 -9.78 9.49
CA ASN A 220 -0.87 -10.50 8.39
C ASN A 220 -1.72 -11.67 8.86
N GLU A 221 -1.35 -12.30 9.98
CA GLU A 221 -1.95 -13.56 10.42
C GLU A 221 -3.01 -13.34 11.50
N SER A 222 -2.90 -12.31 12.34
CA SER A 222 -3.86 -12.03 13.42
C SER A 222 -4.71 -10.78 13.16
N ARG A 223 -5.71 -10.52 14.01
CA ARG A 223 -6.47 -9.25 14.04
C ARG A 223 -6.08 -8.34 15.21
N LYS A 224 -4.99 -8.64 15.92
CA LYS A 224 -4.54 -7.85 17.07
C LYS A 224 -4.08 -6.46 16.63
N ASN A 225 -4.44 -5.44 17.40
CA ASN A 225 -3.89 -4.10 17.18
C ASN A 225 -2.43 -4.09 17.61
N ILE A 226 -1.61 -3.27 16.97
CA ILE A 226 -0.16 -3.24 17.22
C ILE A 226 0.28 -1.83 17.50
N PHE A 227 1.08 -1.68 18.55
CA PHE A 227 1.96 -0.54 18.74
C PHE A 227 3.41 -0.99 18.52
N LEU A 228 4.01 -0.52 17.42
CA LEU A 228 5.40 -0.78 17.07
C LEU A 228 6.23 0.47 17.37
N THR A 229 7.06 0.34 18.40
CA THR A 229 8.01 1.38 18.80
C THR A 229 9.43 1.00 18.47
N GLY A 230 10.36 1.91 18.76
CA GLY A 230 11.78 1.70 18.60
C GLY A 230 12.51 3.02 18.75
N LYS A 231 13.76 2.95 19.16
CA LYS A 231 14.65 4.11 19.25
C LYS A 231 14.77 4.82 17.90
N ALA A 232 15.28 6.05 17.90
CA ALA A 232 15.67 6.72 16.66
C ALA A 232 16.62 5.82 15.84
N GLY A 233 16.37 5.69 14.54
CA GLY A 233 17.24 4.91 13.65
C GLY A 233 17.03 3.39 13.65
N THR A 234 15.98 2.84 14.27
CA THR A 234 15.74 1.38 14.33
C THR A 234 14.99 0.78 13.13
N GLY A 235 14.81 1.55 12.05
CA GLY A 235 14.17 1.03 10.82
C GLY A 235 12.64 1.07 10.79
N LYS A 236 11.96 1.83 11.65
CA LYS A 236 10.48 1.99 11.63
C LYS A 236 9.91 2.37 10.25
N THR A 237 10.48 3.38 9.59
CA THR A 237 10.06 3.79 8.23
C THR A 237 10.32 2.70 7.18
N THR A 238 11.38 1.92 7.37
CA THR A 238 11.69 0.75 6.53
C THR A 238 10.63 -0.34 6.72
N PHE A 239 10.24 -0.62 7.97
CA PHE A 239 9.15 -1.54 8.29
C PHE A 239 7.83 -1.13 7.64
N LEU A 240 7.45 0.16 7.76
CA LEU A 240 6.24 0.69 7.13
C LEU A 240 6.24 0.46 5.62
N LYS A 241 7.33 0.78 4.93
CA LYS A 241 7.45 0.60 3.46
C LYS A 241 7.40 -0.87 3.08
N TYR A 242 7.99 -1.76 3.87
CA TYR A 242 7.90 -3.21 3.67
C TYR A 242 6.47 -3.72 3.87
N LEU A 243 5.82 -3.32 4.96
CA LEU A 243 4.45 -3.71 5.29
C LEU A 243 3.48 -3.33 4.17
N ARG A 244 3.52 -2.08 3.70
CA ARG A 244 2.65 -1.61 2.61
C ARG A 244 2.80 -2.42 1.32
N ARG A 245 4.01 -2.89 1.02
CA ARG A 245 4.30 -3.65 -0.21
C ARG A 245 3.96 -5.14 -0.11
N LYS A 246 4.07 -5.71 1.09
CA LYS A 246 4.01 -7.17 1.30
C LYS A 246 2.78 -7.64 2.05
N THR A 247 2.01 -6.76 2.67
CA THR A 247 0.76 -7.15 3.32
C THR A 247 -0.26 -7.61 2.30
N SER A 248 -1.01 -8.66 2.64
CA SER A 248 -2.15 -9.13 1.84
C SER A 248 -3.47 -8.44 2.23
N LYS A 249 -3.46 -7.67 3.33
CA LYS A 249 -4.65 -7.01 3.85
C LYS A 249 -4.89 -5.68 3.17
N THR A 250 -6.15 -5.35 2.98
CA THR A 250 -6.57 -4.05 2.45
C THR A 250 -6.25 -2.97 3.48
N SER A 251 -5.21 -2.19 3.22
CA SER A 251 -4.64 -1.25 4.18
C SER A 251 -4.58 0.18 3.65
N ILE A 252 -4.64 1.13 4.57
CA ILE A 252 -4.29 2.53 4.31
C ILE A 252 -3.21 2.98 5.28
N THR A 253 -2.44 3.98 4.87
CA THR A 253 -1.44 4.63 5.69
C THR A 253 -1.83 6.08 5.93
N LEU A 254 -1.80 6.48 7.19
CA LEU A 254 -2.11 7.79 7.70
C LEU A 254 -0.97 8.32 8.56
N ALA A 255 -0.88 9.65 8.70
CA ALA A 255 0.02 10.31 9.64
C ALA A 255 -0.62 11.60 10.18
N PHE A 256 -0.05 12.18 11.25
CA PHE A 256 -0.54 13.44 11.80
C PHE A 256 -0.18 14.65 10.91
N THR A 257 1.07 14.74 10.44
CA THR A 257 1.57 15.88 9.65
C THR A 257 1.60 15.58 8.15
N GLY A 258 1.47 16.61 7.32
CA GLY A 258 1.52 16.49 5.86
C GLY A 258 2.81 15.87 5.32
N ALA A 259 3.96 16.34 5.82
CA ALA A 259 5.26 15.80 5.44
C ALA A 259 5.42 14.32 5.82
N ALA A 260 4.96 13.91 7.02
CA ALA A 260 4.97 12.51 7.42
C ALA A 260 4.04 11.67 6.52
N ALA A 261 2.85 12.19 6.19
CA ALA A 261 1.91 11.51 5.31
C ALA A 261 2.51 11.25 3.92
N ILE A 262 3.14 12.25 3.30
CA ILE A 262 3.80 12.09 1.99
C ILE A 262 4.97 11.09 2.09
N ASN A 263 5.81 11.19 3.12
CA ASN A 263 6.94 10.27 3.30
C ASN A 263 6.51 8.82 3.54
N ALA A 264 5.39 8.65 4.24
CA ALA A 264 4.72 7.38 4.45
C ALA A 264 3.98 6.88 3.18
N GLY A 265 3.80 7.74 2.17
CA GLY A 265 3.02 7.52 0.96
C GLY A 265 1.52 7.30 1.23
N GLY A 266 1.01 8.09 2.17
CA GLY A 266 -0.35 8.06 2.68
C GLY A 266 -1.00 9.46 2.68
N GLN A 267 -2.00 9.63 3.54
CA GLN A 267 -2.76 10.87 3.71
C GLN A 267 -2.73 11.31 5.19
N THR A 268 -3.02 12.57 5.51
CA THR A 268 -3.17 12.97 6.92
C THR A 268 -4.44 12.36 7.53
N ILE A 269 -4.42 12.11 8.85
CA ILE A 269 -5.60 11.62 9.60
C ILE A 269 -6.81 12.54 9.36
N ASN A 270 -6.62 13.85 9.53
CA ASN A 270 -7.66 14.85 9.34
C ASN A 270 -8.23 14.84 7.92
N SER A 271 -7.38 14.76 6.90
CA SER A 271 -7.83 14.76 5.51
C SER A 271 -8.57 13.46 5.14
N PHE A 272 -8.13 12.31 5.67
CA PHE A 272 -8.83 11.05 5.44
C PHE A 272 -10.20 11.04 6.14
N PHE A 273 -10.27 11.31 7.44
CA PHE A 273 -11.51 11.27 8.22
C PHE A 273 -12.34 12.56 8.13
N GLN A 274 -11.91 13.57 7.38
CA GLN A 274 -12.57 14.88 7.30
C GLN A 274 -12.81 15.51 8.68
N LEU A 275 -11.81 15.36 9.57
CA LEU A 275 -11.83 15.93 10.92
C LEU A 275 -11.31 17.36 10.90
N ASP A 276 -12.00 18.24 11.61
CA ASP A 276 -11.53 19.58 11.94
C ASP A 276 -10.46 19.54 13.06
N TYR A 277 -9.85 20.69 13.35
CA TYR A 277 -8.76 20.81 14.33
C TYR A 277 -9.26 21.10 15.76
N ARG A 278 -10.57 20.98 16.00
CA ARG A 278 -11.17 21.21 17.33
C ARG A 278 -10.97 19.97 18.22
N PRO A 279 -11.05 20.11 19.56
CA PRO A 279 -11.02 18.96 20.46
C PRO A 279 -12.28 18.08 20.31
N PHE A 280 -12.10 16.76 20.43
CA PHE A 280 -13.18 15.77 20.32
C PHE A 280 -13.54 15.16 21.67
N LEU A 281 -14.52 15.72 22.36
CA LEU A 281 -14.90 15.24 23.68
C LEU A 281 -15.58 13.85 23.63
N PRO A 282 -15.48 13.04 24.69
CA PRO A 282 -16.18 11.75 24.79
C PRO A 282 -17.71 11.86 24.62
N ASP A 283 -18.31 12.98 25.03
CA ASP A 283 -19.75 13.23 24.88
C ASP A 283 -20.03 14.27 23.79
N ASP A 284 -19.12 14.44 22.82
CA ASP A 284 -19.31 15.39 21.72
C ASP A 284 -20.61 15.10 20.95
N PRO A 285 -21.59 16.02 20.98
CA PRO A 285 -22.88 15.81 20.33
C PRO A 285 -22.76 15.70 18.81
N PHE A 286 -21.71 16.25 18.19
CA PHE A 286 -21.50 16.16 16.75
C PHE A 286 -21.00 14.77 16.30
N LEU A 287 -20.42 13.99 17.22
CA LEU A 287 -19.99 12.62 17.01
C LEU A 287 -20.96 11.59 17.62
N SER A 288 -22.14 12.03 18.09
CA SER A 288 -23.20 11.11 18.53
C SER A 288 -23.71 10.25 17.38
N LYS A 289 -24.25 9.07 17.69
CA LYS A 289 -24.74 8.12 16.69
C LYS A 289 -25.81 8.73 15.77
N GLU A 290 -26.64 9.61 16.30
CA GLU A 290 -27.72 10.29 15.58
C GLU A 290 -27.19 11.38 14.65
N LYS A 291 -26.16 12.11 15.07
CA LYS A 291 -25.67 13.30 14.34
C LYS A 291 -24.47 13.02 13.45
N ILE A 292 -23.69 11.97 13.68
CA ILE A 292 -22.43 11.71 12.97
C ILE A 292 -22.59 11.63 11.44
N TYR A 293 -23.71 11.10 10.94
CA TYR A 293 -24.02 11.07 9.49
C TYR A 293 -24.33 12.45 8.90
N SER A 294 -24.85 13.37 9.72
CA SER A 294 -25.15 14.75 9.32
C SER A 294 -23.91 15.66 9.44
N THR A 295 -23.08 15.41 10.45
CA THR A 295 -21.81 16.11 10.70
C THR A 295 -20.76 15.73 9.66
N LEU A 296 -20.49 14.44 9.52
CA LEU A 296 -19.46 13.91 8.62
C LEU A 296 -20.14 13.35 7.37
N LYS A 297 -20.30 14.16 6.32
CA LYS A 297 -21.02 13.74 5.11
C LYS A 297 -20.12 12.91 4.17
N TYR A 298 -19.80 11.68 4.57
CA TYR A 298 -18.99 10.78 3.76
C TYR A 298 -19.72 10.33 2.50
N THR A 299 -19.02 10.45 1.37
CA THR A 299 -19.46 9.97 0.05
C THR A 299 -19.63 8.46 0.02
N THR A 300 -20.37 7.94 -0.97
CA THR A 300 -20.55 6.49 -1.16
C THR A 300 -19.20 5.76 -1.28
N ASN A 301 -18.27 6.30 -2.06
CA ASN A 301 -16.93 5.72 -2.20
C ASN A 301 -16.19 5.67 -0.84
N LYS A 302 -16.25 6.75 -0.06
CA LYS A 302 -15.64 6.78 1.29
C LYS A 302 -16.24 5.73 2.22
N ARG A 303 -17.56 5.57 2.19
CA ARG A 303 -18.25 4.53 2.98
C ARG A 303 -17.84 3.12 2.54
N GLU A 304 -17.65 2.89 1.25
CA GLU A 304 -17.16 1.60 0.73
C GLU A 304 -15.73 1.31 1.21
N ILE A 305 -14.83 2.30 1.14
CA ILE A 305 -13.48 2.22 1.71
C ILE A 305 -13.56 1.81 3.19
N LEU A 306 -14.28 2.56 4.02
CA LEU A 306 -14.37 2.26 5.47
C LEU A 306 -14.92 0.86 5.75
N ASN A 307 -15.87 0.38 4.94
CA ASN A 307 -16.43 -0.96 5.11
C ASN A 307 -15.44 -2.07 4.73
N LYS A 308 -14.69 -1.89 3.65
CA LYS A 308 -13.73 -2.88 3.14
C LYS A 308 -12.37 -2.84 3.81
N LEU A 309 -12.06 -1.77 4.52
CA LEU A 309 -10.79 -1.58 5.20
C LEU A 309 -10.55 -2.66 6.26
N GLU A 310 -9.36 -3.24 6.22
CA GLU A 310 -8.92 -4.25 7.20
C GLU A 310 -7.87 -3.67 8.15
N VAL A 311 -7.01 -2.79 7.65
CA VAL A 311 -5.87 -2.25 8.40
C VAL A 311 -5.75 -0.73 8.23
N ILE A 312 -5.56 -0.01 9.33
CA ILE A 312 -5.09 1.39 9.32
C ILE A 312 -3.72 1.44 9.96
N ILE A 313 -2.75 1.97 9.22
CA ILE A 313 -1.41 2.24 9.72
C ILE A 313 -1.32 3.73 10.04
N ILE A 314 -0.91 4.09 11.26
CA ILE A 314 -0.65 5.46 11.69
C ILE A 314 0.86 5.58 11.94
N ASP A 315 1.56 6.32 11.08
CA ASP A 315 2.97 6.66 11.26
C ASP A 315 3.12 7.93 12.12
N GLU A 316 4.26 8.04 12.81
CA GLU A 316 4.57 9.10 13.78
C GLU A 316 3.45 9.31 14.82
N VAL A 317 2.96 8.21 15.41
CA VAL A 317 1.84 8.21 16.38
C VAL A 317 2.10 9.07 17.63
N SER A 318 3.36 9.40 17.95
CA SER A 318 3.70 10.24 19.11
C SER A 318 3.06 11.63 19.07
N MET A 319 2.72 12.13 17.88
CA MET A 319 2.07 13.43 17.70
C MET A 319 0.54 13.34 17.66
N VAL A 320 -0.05 12.15 17.77
CA VAL A 320 -1.50 11.95 17.67
C VAL A 320 -2.13 12.07 19.06
N LYS A 321 -3.19 12.89 19.16
CA LYS A 321 -3.90 13.13 20.41
C LYS A 321 -4.85 11.98 20.79
N ALA A 322 -5.06 11.78 22.10
CA ALA A 322 -5.97 10.77 22.65
C ALA A 322 -7.41 10.89 22.11
N ASP A 323 -7.94 12.11 22.13
CA ASP A 323 -9.29 12.45 21.66
C ASP A 323 -9.51 12.12 20.18
N THR A 324 -8.46 12.31 19.36
CA THR A 324 -8.47 11.98 17.94
C THR A 324 -8.60 10.47 17.72
N ILE A 325 -7.92 9.64 18.52
CA ILE A 325 -8.04 8.17 18.45
C ILE A 325 -9.46 7.71 18.83
N ASP A 326 -10.04 8.27 19.89
CA ASP A 326 -11.42 7.95 20.28
C ASP A 326 -12.45 8.42 19.24
N ALA A 327 -12.21 9.56 18.58
CA ALA A 327 -13.04 10.02 17.47
C ALA A 327 -12.98 9.03 16.30
N ILE A 328 -11.79 8.53 15.93
CA ILE A 328 -11.60 7.51 14.89
C ILE A 328 -12.36 6.22 15.26
N ASP A 329 -12.27 5.75 16.51
CA ASP A 329 -13.00 4.57 16.99
C ASP A 329 -14.51 4.72 16.79
N LYS A 330 -15.09 5.84 17.27
CA LYS A 330 -16.52 6.15 17.11
C LYS A 330 -16.95 6.17 15.65
N ILE A 331 -16.20 6.88 14.80
CA ILE A 331 -16.49 7.00 13.37
C ILE A 331 -16.53 5.62 12.72
N LEU A 332 -15.50 4.79 12.95
CA LEU A 332 -15.43 3.47 12.35
C LEU A 332 -16.54 2.54 12.84
N ARG A 333 -16.85 2.55 14.15
CA ARG A 333 -17.96 1.76 14.71
C ARG A 333 -19.30 2.08 14.06
N VAL A 334 -19.62 3.37 13.92
CA VAL A 334 -20.89 3.80 13.32
C VAL A 334 -20.94 3.52 11.83
N TYR A 335 -19.93 3.95 11.07
CA TYR A 335 -19.94 3.81 9.61
C TYR A 335 -19.82 2.37 9.12
N ARG A 336 -19.19 1.48 9.91
CA ARG A 336 -19.10 0.05 9.62
C ARG A 336 -20.25 -0.77 10.23
N LYS A 337 -21.13 -0.13 11.01
CA LYS A 337 -22.23 -0.79 11.74
C LYS A 337 -21.73 -1.94 12.64
N ARG A 338 -20.61 -1.71 13.33
CA ARG A 338 -19.93 -2.69 14.20
C ARG A 338 -19.63 -2.06 15.56
N GLU A 339 -20.70 -1.69 16.27
CA GLU A 339 -20.64 -0.85 17.48
C GLU A 339 -19.89 -1.50 18.65
N THR A 340 -19.92 -2.82 18.74
CA THR A 340 -19.27 -3.58 19.82
C THR A 340 -17.80 -3.86 19.55
N GLN A 341 -17.34 -3.71 18.31
CA GLN A 341 -15.96 -4.01 17.94
C GLN A 341 -15.11 -2.74 18.00
N PRO A 342 -13.95 -2.75 18.68
CA PRO A 342 -12.96 -1.69 18.59
C PRO A 342 -12.66 -1.32 17.14
N PHE A 343 -12.66 -0.02 16.84
CA PHE A 343 -12.45 0.55 15.51
C PHE A 343 -13.36 -0.06 14.44
N GLY A 344 -14.58 -0.48 14.82
CA GLY A 344 -15.49 -1.21 13.93
C GLY A 344 -14.87 -2.49 13.36
N GLY A 345 -13.93 -3.13 14.06
CA GLY A 345 -13.20 -4.31 13.62
C GLY A 345 -12.08 -4.04 12.62
N VAL A 346 -11.61 -2.79 12.47
CA VAL A 346 -10.37 -2.47 11.74
C VAL A 346 -9.18 -2.75 12.66
N GLN A 347 -8.14 -3.37 12.13
CA GLN A 347 -6.88 -3.55 12.83
C GLN A 347 -6.05 -2.26 12.76
N MET A 348 -5.69 -1.71 13.92
CA MET A 348 -4.88 -0.50 14.03
C MET A 348 -3.39 -0.87 14.21
N ILE A 349 -2.53 -0.19 13.46
CA ILE A 349 -1.07 -0.33 13.54
C ILE A 349 -0.48 1.05 13.82
N PHE A 350 -0.06 1.28 15.04
CA PHE A 350 0.55 2.52 15.51
C PHE A 350 2.07 2.38 15.42
N ILE A 351 2.73 3.27 14.68
CA ILE A 351 4.18 3.27 14.50
C ILE A 351 4.71 4.62 14.98
N GLY A 352 5.73 4.62 15.83
CA GLY A 352 6.36 5.86 16.29
C GLY A 352 7.32 5.63 17.46
N ASP A 353 7.86 6.71 18.00
CA ASP A 353 8.72 6.68 19.18
C ASP A 353 8.22 7.74 20.17
N LEU A 354 7.65 7.30 21.30
CA LEU A 354 6.94 8.19 22.23
C LEU A 354 7.85 9.13 23.01
N PHE A 355 9.15 8.83 23.02
CA PHE A 355 10.15 9.72 23.62
C PHE A 355 10.59 10.84 22.66
N GLN A 356 10.08 10.87 21.43
CA GLN A 356 10.22 12.01 20.52
C GLN A 356 9.19 13.09 20.87
N LEU A 357 8.84 13.94 19.91
CA LEU A 357 7.98 15.08 20.15
C LEU A 357 6.53 14.62 20.48
N PRO A 358 5.91 15.20 21.53
CA PRO A 358 4.55 14.90 21.93
C PRO A 358 3.51 15.55 21.00
N PRO A 359 2.21 15.26 21.19
CA PRO A 359 1.15 16.00 20.51
C PRO A 359 1.22 17.49 20.88
N ILE A 360 0.99 18.37 19.90
CA ILE A 360 0.96 19.81 20.15
C ILE A 360 -0.40 20.15 20.80
N THR A 361 -0.35 20.59 22.05
CA THR A 361 -1.52 21.04 22.81
C THR A 361 -1.50 22.55 23.01
N GLY A 362 -2.62 23.20 22.72
CA GLY A 362 -2.86 24.62 22.98
C GLY A 362 -3.77 24.84 24.19
N ALA A 363 -4.45 25.99 24.19
CA ALA A 363 -5.41 26.34 25.24
C ALA A 363 -6.58 25.35 25.36
N GLU A 364 -6.89 24.59 24.30
CA GLU A 364 -7.94 23.58 24.32
C GLU A 364 -7.67 22.43 25.30
N TRP A 365 -6.41 22.22 25.70
CA TRP A 365 -6.03 21.17 26.63
C TRP A 365 -6.73 21.28 27.98
N SER A 366 -7.03 22.50 28.45
CA SER A 366 -7.69 22.70 29.74
C SER A 366 -9.07 22.06 29.84
N VAL A 367 -9.75 21.86 28.69
CA VAL A 367 -11.05 21.19 28.63
C VAL A 367 -10.87 19.69 28.40
N VAL A 368 -9.91 19.31 27.55
CA VAL A 368 -9.67 17.90 27.20
C VAL A 368 -9.10 17.12 28.39
N SER A 369 -8.28 17.75 29.23
CA SER A 369 -7.65 17.13 30.40
C SER A 369 -8.63 16.66 31.48
N GLU A 370 -9.89 17.09 31.44
CA GLU A 370 -10.93 16.56 32.35
C GLU A 370 -11.34 15.12 32.00
N PHE A 371 -11.08 14.69 30.75
CA PHE A 371 -11.55 13.41 30.22
C PHE A 371 -10.43 12.40 29.95
N TYR A 372 -9.19 12.86 29.93
CA TYR A 372 -8.00 12.11 29.52
C TYR A 372 -6.83 12.41 30.46
N ASP A 373 -6.14 11.37 30.91
CA ASP A 373 -5.00 11.49 31.82
C ASP A 373 -3.82 12.24 31.17
N SER A 374 -3.66 12.11 29.86
CA SER A 374 -2.70 12.89 29.08
C SER A 374 -3.15 13.06 27.62
N SER A 375 -2.40 13.88 26.88
CA SER A 375 -2.72 14.14 25.47
C SER A 375 -2.32 13.02 24.54
N TYR A 376 -1.51 12.05 24.98
CA TYR A 376 -0.96 11.02 24.11
C TYR A 376 -2.02 10.01 23.66
N PHE A 377 -1.85 9.49 22.44
CA PHE A 377 -2.73 8.48 21.85
C PHE A 377 -3.05 7.28 22.77
N PHE A 378 -2.11 6.88 23.64
CA PHE A 378 -2.24 5.69 24.48
C PHE A 378 -3.18 5.87 25.67
N ASP A 379 -3.50 7.12 26.04
CA ASP A 379 -4.51 7.42 27.07
C ASP A 379 -5.91 7.62 26.47
N ALA A 380 -6.08 7.33 25.17
CA ALA A 380 -7.41 7.22 24.60
C ALA A 380 -8.20 6.09 25.28
N LYS A 381 -9.49 6.30 25.52
CA LYS A 381 -10.34 5.33 26.24
C LYS A 381 -10.39 4.00 25.52
N ILE A 382 -10.37 4.01 24.19
CA ILE A 382 -10.29 2.78 23.40
C ILE A 382 -8.97 2.03 23.57
N ILE A 383 -7.85 2.72 23.74
CA ILE A 383 -6.55 2.08 23.90
C ILE A 383 -6.45 1.39 25.26
N HIS A 384 -6.92 2.01 26.34
CA HIS A 384 -7.02 1.34 27.65
C HIS A 384 -7.83 0.03 27.55
N LYS A 385 -8.99 0.06 26.88
CA LYS A 385 -9.80 -1.14 26.64
C LYS A 385 -9.06 -2.20 25.83
N LEU A 386 -8.22 -1.82 24.88
CA LEU A 386 -7.41 -2.77 24.12
C LEU A 386 -6.32 -3.41 24.98
N ILE A 387 -5.70 -2.66 25.89
CA ILE A 387 -4.68 -3.17 26.81
C ILE A 387 -5.33 -4.15 27.80
N GLU A 388 -6.42 -3.76 28.44
CA GLU A 388 -7.18 -4.60 29.40
C GLU A 388 -7.59 -5.95 28.80
N ASN A 389 -8.02 -5.94 27.53
CA ASN A 389 -8.48 -7.15 26.83
C ASN A 389 -7.35 -7.91 26.10
N ASN A 390 -6.07 -7.61 26.36
CA ASN A 390 -4.91 -8.20 25.67
C ASN A 390 -5.03 -8.16 24.13
N ASN A 391 -5.52 -7.04 23.58
CA ASN A 391 -5.76 -6.82 22.15
C ASN A 391 -4.87 -5.70 21.56
N LEU A 392 -3.96 -5.12 22.36
CA LEU A 392 -2.85 -4.32 21.89
C LEU A 392 -1.53 -5.08 22.08
N VAL A 393 -0.84 -5.35 20.98
CA VAL A 393 0.50 -5.96 20.97
C VAL A 393 1.53 -4.84 20.91
N CYS A 394 2.32 -4.69 21.96
CA CYS A 394 3.38 -3.68 22.06
C CYS A 394 4.74 -4.34 21.76
N MET A 395 5.36 -3.94 20.66
CA MET A 395 6.67 -4.44 20.21
C MET A 395 7.67 -3.29 20.04
N GLU A 396 8.93 -3.53 20.40
CA GLU A 396 10.02 -2.55 20.23
C GLU A 396 11.10 -3.10 19.29
N LEU A 397 11.42 -2.35 18.23
CA LEU A 397 12.57 -2.59 17.39
C LEU A 397 13.84 -2.11 18.11
N GLU A 398 14.77 -3.03 18.37
CA GLU A 398 15.95 -2.76 19.22
C GLU A 398 17.20 -2.40 18.42
N LYS A 399 17.38 -2.97 17.22
CA LYS A 399 18.60 -2.77 16.43
C LYS A 399 18.63 -1.37 15.81
N VAL A 400 19.62 -0.57 16.21
CA VAL A 400 19.86 0.79 15.68
C VAL A 400 20.77 0.68 14.46
N TYR A 401 20.34 1.25 13.33
CA TYR A 401 21.10 1.24 12.06
C TYR A 401 21.77 2.58 11.74
N ARG A 402 21.35 3.68 12.39
CA ARG A 402 21.74 5.05 12.02
C ARG A 402 23.08 5.49 12.62
N GLN A 403 23.33 5.17 13.88
CA GLN A 403 24.56 5.54 14.58
C GLN A 403 25.50 4.33 14.68
N THR A 404 26.80 4.56 14.53
CA THR A 404 27.85 3.53 14.67
C THR A 404 28.65 3.65 15.97
N ASP A 405 28.58 4.80 16.64
CA ASP A 405 29.31 5.11 17.87
C ASP A 405 28.56 4.58 19.10
N VAL A 406 29.12 3.56 19.74
CA VAL A 406 28.51 2.87 20.90
C VAL A 406 28.37 3.79 22.11
N GLU A 407 29.39 4.62 22.40
CA GLU A 407 29.35 5.58 23.52
C GLU A 407 28.18 6.56 23.32
N PHE A 408 28.07 7.11 22.11
CA PHE A 408 27.02 8.07 21.79
C PHE A 408 25.63 7.43 21.80
N ILE A 409 25.49 6.21 21.28
CA ILE A 409 24.23 5.44 21.34
C ILE A 409 23.77 5.27 22.78
N ASP A 410 24.69 4.95 23.69
CA ASP A 410 24.39 4.73 25.10
C ASP A 410 23.97 6.02 25.82
N ILE A 411 24.65 7.14 25.54
CA ILE A 411 24.25 8.47 26.01
C ILE A 411 22.83 8.79 25.52
N LEU A 412 22.56 8.61 24.21
CA LEU A 412 21.25 8.86 23.61
C LEU A 412 20.16 8.00 24.24
N ASN A 413 20.46 6.73 24.53
CA ASN A 413 19.53 5.80 25.16
C ASN A 413 19.20 6.20 26.60
N ARG A 414 20.19 6.68 27.35
CA ARG A 414 19.98 7.20 28.71
C ARG A 414 19.19 8.51 28.68
N ILE A 415 19.50 9.43 27.78
CA ILE A 415 18.75 10.68 27.59
C ILE A 415 17.30 10.41 27.18
N ARG A 416 17.06 9.45 26.28
CA ARG A 416 15.72 9.06 25.82
C ARG A 416 14.76 8.81 26.98
N ILE A 417 15.24 8.14 28.03
CA ILE A 417 14.42 7.72 29.18
C ILE A 417 14.69 8.52 30.46
N GLY A 418 15.65 9.44 30.45
CA GLY A 418 15.91 10.35 31.57
C GLY A 418 16.90 9.86 32.59
N ASN A 419 17.55 8.73 32.31
CA ASN A 419 18.54 8.13 33.18
C ASN A 419 19.96 8.59 32.81
N HIS A 420 20.11 9.80 32.27
CA HIS A 420 21.40 10.36 31.92
C HIS A 420 22.15 10.79 33.19
N THR A 421 23.46 10.60 33.18
CA THR A 421 24.34 10.93 34.28
C THR A 421 24.95 12.32 34.08
N ILE A 422 25.54 12.86 35.15
CA ILE A 422 26.31 14.11 35.07
C ILE A 422 27.49 13.93 34.11
N ASP A 423 28.10 12.74 34.06
CA ASP A 423 29.19 12.44 33.14
C ASP A 423 28.73 12.43 31.68
N ASP A 424 27.51 11.95 31.39
CA ASP A 424 26.92 12.05 30.04
C ASP A 424 26.78 13.51 29.59
N LEU A 425 26.31 14.38 30.48
CA LEU A 425 26.19 15.81 30.21
C LEU A 425 27.55 16.47 30.04
N ASN A 426 28.51 16.17 30.91
CA ASN A 426 29.88 16.67 30.80
C ASN A 426 30.50 16.25 29.47
N ARG A 427 30.30 14.99 29.06
CA ARG A 427 30.78 14.44 27.80
C ARG A 427 30.17 15.14 26.59
N LEU A 428 28.86 15.42 26.60
CA LEU A 428 28.20 16.21 25.57
C LEU A 428 28.72 17.66 25.54
N ASN A 429 28.84 18.28 26.72
CA ASN A 429 29.28 19.66 26.89
C ASN A 429 30.75 19.91 26.50
N GLN A 430 31.59 18.88 26.44
CA GLN A 430 32.94 18.98 25.85
C GLN A 430 32.90 19.40 24.37
N ASN A 431 31.79 19.20 23.67
CA ASN A 431 31.59 19.65 22.28
C ASN A 431 30.98 21.06 22.17
N ARG A 432 30.92 21.81 23.27
CA ARG A 432 30.46 23.19 23.25
C ARG A 432 31.40 24.06 22.42
N ILE A 433 30.79 24.97 21.67
CA ILE A 433 31.52 25.94 20.85
C ILE A 433 31.31 27.36 21.39
N ASP A 434 32.35 28.19 21.25
CA ASP A 434 32.23 29.63 21.47
C ASP A 434 31.50 30.29 20.30
N ALA A 435 30.80 31.40 20.58
CA ALA A 435 30.02 32.12 19.58
C ALA A 435 30.86 32.58 18.37
N GLY A 436 32.15 32.84 18.57
CA GLY A 436 33.09 33.22 17.50
C GLY A 436 33.35 32.11 16.47
N ASN A 437 33.21 30.84 16.86
CA ASN A 437 33.49 29.70 15.98
C ASN A 437 32.29 29.29 15.12
N LEU A 438 31.10 29.83 15.40
CA LEU A 438 29.87 29.47 14.69
C LEU A 438 29.98 29.72 13.18
N ASN A 439 30.53 30.87 12.78
CA ASN A 439 30.68 31.19 11.36
C ASN A 439 31.63 30.21 10.66
N ASN A 440 32.76 29.86 11.29
CA ASN A 440 33.73 28.91 10.72
C ASN A 440 33.11 27.53 10.51
N LEU A 441 32.36 27.03 11.49
CA LEU A 441 31.68 25.74 11.37
C LEU A 441 30.57 25.76 10.31
N LEU A 442 29.85 26.87 10.17
CA LEU A 442 28.90 27.04 9.06
C LEU A 442 29.60 27.03 7.69
N PHE A 443 30.84 27.55 7.59
CA PHE A 443 31.64 27.39 6.37
C PHE A 443 32.03 25.94 6.09
N GLU A 444 32.19 25.12 7.13
CA GLU A 444 32.48 23.67 7.05
C GLU A 444 31.23 22.78 6.82
N ASN A 445 30.13 23.37 6.36
CA ASN A 445 28.85 22.71 6.05
C ASN A 445 28.04 22.18 7.24
N TYR A 446 28.30 22.68 8.46
CA TYR A 446 27.44 22.34 9.60
C TYR A 446 26.03 22.93 9.42
N ILE A 447 25.01 22.17 9.84
CA ILE A 447 23.62 22.65 9.96
C ILE A 447 23.29 23.00 11.41
N VAL A 448 22.60 24.13 11.64
CA VAL A 448 22.11 24.52 12.96
C VAL A 448 20.72 23.96 13.20
N LEU A 449 20.55 23.24 14.30
CA LEU A 449 19.28 22.76 14.81
C LEU A 449 18.86 23.65 15.99
N THR A 450 17.77 24.41 15.83
CA THR A 450 17.28 25.33 16.86
C THR A 450 15.79 25.11 17.17
N THR A 451 15.29 25.75 18.22
CA THR A 451 13.96 25.47 18.77
C THR A 451 12.81 26.17 18.03
N THR A 452 13.05 27.34 17.41
CA THR A 452 11.98 28.18 16.81
C THR A 452 12.19 28.52 15.34
N ASN A 453 11.09 28.69 14.59
CA ASN A 453 11.16 29.12 13.18
C ASN A 453 11.73 30.55 13.03
N ALA A 454 11.56 31.42 14.03
CA ALA A 454 12.10 32.78 14.01
C ALA A 454 13.64 32.78 13.93
N LYS A 455 14.31 32.00 14.79
CA LYS A 455 15.77 31.82 14.75
C LYS A 455 16.24 31.22 13.43
N VAL A 456 15.54 30.19 12.93
CA VAL A 456 15.84 29.57 11.63
C VAL A 456 15.79 30.57 10.48
N ASN A 457 14.72 31.36 10.41
CA ASN A 457 14.55 32.35 9.35
C ASN A 457 15.62 33.44 9.44
N ALA A 458 15.95 33.91 10.64
CA ALA A 458 17.00 34.90 10.85
C ALA A 458 18.37 34.41 10.37
N ILE A 459 18.76 33.17 10.74
CA ILE A 459 20.05 32.58 10.35
C ILE A 459 20.11 32.38 8.82
N ASN A 460 19.09 31.73 8.24
CA ASN A 460 19.08 31.45 6.81
C ASN A 460 19.05 32.73 5.97
N HIS A 461 18.26 33.73 6.37
CA HIS A 461 18.18 35.01 5.67
C HIS A 461 19.51 35.77 5.74
N LYS A 462 20.11 35.87 6.94
CA LYS A 462 21.41 36.51 7.13
C LYS A 462 22.48 35.86 6.26
N LYS A 463 22.58 34.53 6.30
CA LYS A 463 23.59 33.78 5.52
C LYS A 463 23.39 33.88 4.02
N LEU A 464 22.15 33.88 3.54
CA LEU A 464 21.87 34.12 2.12
C LEU A 464 22.21 35.56 1.69
N SER A 465 22.00 36.55 2.57
CA SER A 465 22.31 37.95 2.28
C SER A 465 23.82 38.24 2.23
N GLU A 466 24.63 37.46 2.94
CA GLU A 466 26.11 37.55 2.94
C GLU A 466 26.75 37.04 1.62
N ILE A 467 25.98 36.43 0.71
CA ILE A 467 26.48 35.91 -0.56
C ILE A 467 26.33 36.97 -1.67
N ASP A 468 27.43 37.35 -2.30
CA ASP A 468 27.48 38.41 -3.34
C ASP A 468 26.96 37.99 -4.73
N SER A 469 26.44 36.77 -4.89
CA SER A 469 25.87 36.30 -6.16
C SER A 469 24.39 36.68 -6.31
N PRO A 470 23.86 36.80 -7.55
CA PRO A 470 22.47 37.17 -7.79
C PRO A 470 21.50 36.12 -7.22
N GLU A 471 20.42 36.59 -6.59
CA GLU A 471 19.33 35.73 -6.12
C GLU A 471 18.48 35.24 -7.29
N VAL A 472 18.25 33.94 -7.34
CA VAL A 472 17.34 33.27 -8.28
C VAL A 472 16.19 32.68 -7.47
N ILE A 473 14.96 32.87 -7.96
CA ILE A 473 13.74 32.41 -7.30
C ILE A 473 13.07 31.34 -8.17
N PHE A 474 12.97 30.13 -7.64
CA PHE A 474 12.22 29.04 -8.26
C PHE A 474 10.83 28.95 -7.65
N THR A 475 9.80 29.08 -8.48
CA THR A 475 8.39 28.99 -8.03
C THR A 475 7.89 27.57 -8.25
N GLY A 476 7.42 26.94 -7.17
CA GLY A 476 6.86 25.59 -7.24
C GLY A 476 5.53 25.59 -8.00
N LEU A 477 5.26 24.51 -8.73
CA LEU A 477 4.10 24.39 -9.60
C LEU A 477 3.11 23.39 -8.98
N PRO A 478 2.10 23.86 -8.21
CA PRO A 478 1.00 23.01 -7.78
C PRO A 478 -0.04 22.84 -8.89
N GLU A 479 -0.48 21.61 -9.11
CA GLU A 479 -1.63 21.29 -9.97
C GLU A 479 -2.68 20.50 -9.17
N GLY A 480 -3.96 20.69 -9.51
CA GLY A 480 -5.05 20.04 -8.78
C GLY A 480 -5.15 20.50 -7.33
N VAL A 481 -5.46 19.57 -6.42
CA VAL A 481 -5.63 19.85 -4.99
C VAL A 481 -4.34 19.56 -4.24
N PHE A 482 -3.54 20.59 -3.96
CA PHE A 482 -2.30 20.47 -3.17
C PHE A 482 -2.23 21.51 -2.04
N PRO A 483 -2.69 21.17 -0.83
CA PRO A 483 -2.64 22.05 0.36
C PRO A 483 -1.22 22.51 0.74
N GLU A 484 -1.13 23.68 1.39
CA GLU A 484 0.16 24.29 1.80
C GLU A 484 0.91 23.46 2.85
N ASP A 485 0.20 22.81 3.77
CA ASP A 485 0.76 21.94 4.82
C ASP A 485 1.36 20.63 4.28
N LEU A 486 1.01 20.25 3.05
CA LEU A 486 1.61 19.14 2.33
C LEU A 486 2.91 19.53 1.60
N LYS A 487 3.20 20.83 1.43
CA LYS A 487 4.39 21.26 0.66
C LYS A 487 5.67 21.00 1.46
N ILE A 488 6.44 20.00 1.00
CA ILE A 488 7.74 19.67 1.59
C ILE A 488 8.81 20.70 1.19
N ALA A 489 8.86 21.05 -0.10
CA ALA A 489 9.72 22.11 -0.62
C ALA A 489 8.99 23.47 -0.62
N PRO A 490 9.69 24.59 -0.36
CA PRO A 490 9.05 25.90 -0.29
C PRO A 490 8.44 26.31 -1.64
N GLN A 491 7.28 26.98 -1.60
CA GLN A 491 6.62 27.53 -2.78
C GLN A 491 7.53 28.50 -3.56
N GLN A 492 8.26 29.34 -2.84
CA GLN A 492 9.31 30.19 -3.39
C GLN A 492 10.65 29.73 -2.84
N LEU A 493 11.43 29.04 -3.67
CA LEU A 493 12.77 28.59 -3.34
C LEU A 493 13.77 29.65 -3.81
N LYS A 494 14.23 30.47 -2.86
CA LYS A 494 15.23 31.51 -3.09
C LYS A 494 16.64 30.94 -2.91
N LEU A 495 17.47 31.03 -3.95
CA LEU A 495 18.82 30.47 -3.98
C LEU A 495 19.82 31.46 -4.55
N LYS A 496 21.08 31.24 -4.19
CA LYS A 496 22.27 31.94 -4.68
C LYS A 496 23.37 30.92 -4.93
N VAL A 497 24.25 31.16 -5.89
CA VAL A 497 25.47 30.35 -6.05
C VAL A 497 26.32 30.49 -4.79
N GLY A 498 26.70 29.36 -4.19
CA GLY A 498 27.35 29.28 -2.88
C GLY A 498 26.41 29.00 -1.70
N ALA A 499 25.08 29.04 -1.90
CA ALA A 499 24.13 28.79 -0.82
C ALA A 499 24.20 27.35 -0.30
N GLN A 500 24.10 27.17 1.03
CA GLN A 500 23.98 25.87 1.66
C GLN A 500 22.54 25.37 1.60
N VAL A 501 22.35 24.21 1.00
CA VAL A 501 21.05 23.58 0.80
C VAL A 501 21.05 22.16 1.33
N MET A 502 19.84 21.68 1.63
CA MET A 502 19.58 20.31 2.04
C MET A 502 18.67 19.66 1.02
N LEU A 503 18.98 18.42 0.67
CA LEU A 503 18.16 17.57 -0.18
C LEU A 503 16.94 17.05 0.61
N LEU A 504 15.74 17.18 0.05
CA LEU A 504 14.45 16.86 0.69
C LEU A 504 13.88 15.49 0.25
N LYS A 505 14.49 14.86 -0.76
CA LYS A 505 14.02 13.59 -1.35
C LYS A 505 15.23 12.75 -1.74
N ASN A 506 15.16 11.43 -1.58
CA ASN A 506 16.25 10.56 -1.99
C ASN A 506 16.42 10.60 -3.52
N THR A 507 17.65 10.79 -4.01
CA THR A 507 18.00 10.82 -5.43
C THR A 507 19.27 10.03 -5.68
N GLY A 508 19.16 8.88 -6.35
CA GLY A 508 20.29 7.98 -6.59
C GLY A 508 20.95 7.52 -5.28
N ARG A 509 22.21 7.93 -5.05
CA ARG A 509 22.98 7.65 -3.82
C ARG A 509 22.77 8.68 -2.71
N ASN A 510 22.13 9.81 -3.00
CA ASN A 510 21.89 10.86 -2.03
C ASN A 510 20.59 10.62 -1.27
N TYR A 511 20.61 10.91 0.03
CA TYR A 511 19.52 10.67 0.95
C TYR A 511 18.90 12.00 1.43
N ASN A 512 17.63 11.96 1.82
CA ASN A 512 16.92 13.08 2.41
C ASN A 512 17.62 13.55 3.70
N GLY A 513 18.02 14.82 3.75
CA GLY A 513 18.83 15.41 4.81
C GLY A 513 20.28 15.72 4.39
N LYS A 514 20.77 15.18 3.26
CA LYS A 514 22.15 15.41 2.81
C LYS A 514 22.38 16.91 2.50
N ILE A 515 23.43 17.47 3.09
CA ILE A 515 23.81 18.87 2.94
C ILE A 515 24.73 19.04 1.74
N GLY A 516 24.59 20.15 1.03
CA GLY A 516 25.48 20.53 -0.06
C GLY A 516 25.50 22.03 -0.30
N LYS A 517 26.41 22.47 -1.16
CA LYS A 517 26.52 23.86 -1.63
C LYS A 517 26.15 23.96 -3.09
N ILE A 518 25.38 24.99 -3.43
CA ILE A 518 25.05 25.29 -4.83
C ILE A 518 26.32 25.75 -5.55
N VAL A 519 26.70 25.07 -6.63
CA VAL A 519 27.86 25.42 -7.46
C VAL A 519 27.42 26.18 -8.70
N THR A 520 26.33 25.74 -9.32
CA THR A 520 25.83 26.30 -10.58
C THR A 520 24.33 26.48 -10.49
N ILE A 521 23.84 27.62 -10.98
CA ILE A 521 22.43 27.87 -11.27
C ILE A 521 22.36 28.43 -12.69
N GLN A 522 21.65 27.73 -13.59
CA GLN A 522 21.41 28.16 -14.97
C GLN A 522 19.99 27.77 -15.36
N ASP A 523 19.10 28.73 -15.63
CA ASP A 523 17.70 28.47 -15.97
C ASP A 523 17.01 27.46 -15.03
N LEU A 524 16.63 26.27 -15.52
CA LEU A 524 16.02 25.17 -14.75
C LEU A 524 17.04 24.07 -14.37
N TYR A 525 18.31 24.44 -14.27
CA TYR A 525 19.42 23.54 -13.97
C TYR A 525 20.17 24.01 -12.73
N ILE A 526 20.30 23.12 -11.75
CA ILE A 526 21.01 23.36 -10.50
C ILE A 526 22.03 22.25 -10.29
N GLU A 527 23.28 22.62 -10.03
CA GLU A 527 24.29 21.69 -9.54
C GLU A 527 24.59 21.93 -8.07
N VAL A 528 24.59 20.85 -7.30
CA VAL A 528 24.92 20.86 -5.88
C VAL A 528 26.16 19.99 -5.67
N LEU A 529 27.18 20.56 -5.01
CA LEU A 529 28.28 19.79 -4.45
C LEU A 529 27.85 19.30 -3.07
N PHE A 530 27.42 18.05 -2.99
CA PHE A 530 27.04 17.41 -1.73
C PHE A 530 28.27 17.03 -0.91
N GLU A 531 28.11 17.00 0.41
CA GLU A 531 29.18 16.57 1.31
C GLU A 531 29.64 15.13 1.00
N GLY A 532 30.96 14.93 1.00
CA GLY A 532 31.61 13.66 0.67
C GLY A 532 31.77 13.38 -0.83
N GLU A 533 31.16 14.18 -1.70
CA GLU A 533 31.31 14.05 -3.16
C GLU A 533 32.46 14.91 -3.69
N LYS A 534 33.14 14.43 -4.74
CA LYS A 534 34.25 15.17 -5.39
C LYS A 534 33.77 16.10 -6.50
N THR A 535 32.61 15.82 -7.07
CA THR A 535 32.08 16.53 -8.24
C THR A 535 30.68 17.05 -7.94
N PRO A 536 30.33 18.25 -8.42
CA PRO A 536 28.94 18.73 -8.38
C PRO A 536 28.03 17.74 -9.09
N MET A 537 26.80 17.60 -8.60
CA MET A 537 25.79 16.73 -9.18
C MET A 537 24.57 17.55 -9.59
N PRO A 538 23.97 17.27 -10.76
CA PRO A 538 22.72 17.90 -11.14
C PRO A 538 21.60 17.47 -10.19
N VAL A 539 20.75 18.42 -9.82
CA VAL A 539 19.55 18.18 -9.02
C VAL A 539 18.34 18.56 -9.86
N ASP A 540 17.58 17.55 -10.29
CA ASP A 540 16.37 17.76 -11.07
C ASP A 540 15.18 18.14 -10.18
N MET A 541 14.19 18.81 -10.78
CA MET A 541 12.89 18.98 -10.15
C MET A 541 12.23 17.63 -9.89
N VAL A 542 11.49 17.54 -8.80
CA VAL A 542 10.74 16.34 -8.45
C VAL A 542 9.27 16.69 -8.27
N MET A 543 8.42 15.72 -8.60
CA MET A 543 7.00 15.76 -8.31
C MET A 543 6.72 15.09 -6.97
N TRP A 544 5.93 15.77 -6.12
CA TRP A 544 5.22 15.17 -4.99
C TRP A 544 3.75 15.04 -5.34
N GLU A 545 3.13 13.96 -4.87
CA GLU A 545 1.75 13.62 -5.17
C GLU A 545 0.93 13.74 -3.90
N ASN A 546 -0.18 14.47 -3.98
CA ASN A 546 -1.25 14.40 -3.00
C ASN A 546 -2.22 13.32 -3.46
N ILE A 547 -2.37 12.27 -2.64
CA ILE A 547 -3.19 11.12 -2.97
C ILE A 547 -4.50 11.13 -2.19
N LYS A 548 -5.51 10.53 -2.79
CA LYS A 548 -6.78 10.19 -2.16
C LYS A 548 -7.02 8.70 -2.32
N TYR A 549 -7.39 8.05 -1.23
CA TYR A 549 -7.83 6.66 -1.31
C TYR A 549 -9.19 6.59 -1.99
N THR A 550 -9.32 5.69 -2.95
CA THR A 550 -10.57 5.41 -3.66
C THR A 550 -10.85 3.91 -3.63
N TYR A 551 -12.11 3.53 -3.49
CA TYR A 551 -12.48 2.12 -3.69
C TYR A 551 -12.67 1.82 -5.18
N ASN A 552 -11.88 0.87 -5.70
CA ASN A 552 -12.04 0.36 -7.05
C ASN A 552 -13.00 -0.84 -7.04
N LYS A 553 -14.24 -0.62 -7.50
CA LYS A 553 -15.29 -1.64 -7.52
C LYS A 553 -14.98 -2.85 -8.39
N GLU A 554 -14.22 -2.66 -9.47
CA GLU A 554 -13.92 -3.73 -10.42
C GLU A 554 -12.83 -4.66 -9.91
N LYS A 555 -11.83 -4.09 -9.22
CA LYS A 555 -10.70 -4.85 -8.66
C LYS A 555 -10.95 -5.29 -7.22
N TYR A 556 -12.01 -4.80 -6.57
CA TYR A 556 -12.31 -5.00 -5.15
C TYR A 556 -11.17 -4.56 -4.20
N ILE A 557 -10.32 -3.63 -4.63
CA ILE A 557 -9.20 -3.09 -3.84
C ILE A 557 -9.41 -1.61 -3.50
N ILE A 558 -8.74 -1.16 -2.45
CA ILE A 558 -8.55 0.28 -2.20
C ILE A 558 -7.33 0.71 -3.01
N ASP A 559 -7.54 1.66 -3.92
CA ASP A 559 -6.53 2.23 -4.80
C ASP A 559 -6.12 3.63 -4.32
N GLN A 560 -5.04 4.16 -4.88
CA GLN A 560 -4.57 5.53 -4.65
C GLN A 560 -4.77 6.35 -5.93
N GLU A 561 -5.57 7.40 -5.85
CA GLU A 561 -5.75 8.38 -6.92
C GLU A 561 -4.94 9.64 -6.61
N VAL A 562 -4.14 10.10 -7.56
CA VAL A 562 -3.43 11.39 -7.44
C VAL A 562 -4.43 12.51 -7.70
N ILE A 563 -4.74 13.31 -6.67
CA ILE A 563 -5.69 14.42 -6.75
C ILE A 563 -5.01 15.79 -6.92
N GLY A 564 -3.70 15.82 -6.73
CA GLY A 564 -2.89 17.00 -6.98
C GLY A 564 -1.41 16.65 -7.01
N THR A 565 -0.64 17.48 -7.68
CA THR A 565 0.81 17.35 -7.80
C THR A 565 1.47 18.65 -7.39
N TYR A 566 2.72 18.56 -6.94
CA TYR A 566 3.55 19.72 -6.68
C TYR A 566 4.94 19.45 -7.23
N ILE A 567 5.37 20.28 -8.18
CA ILE A 567 6.68 20.16 -8.84
C ILE A 567 7.59 21.27 -8.35
N GLN A 568 8.75 20.91 -7.79
CA GLN A 568 9.78 21.85 -7.35
C GLN A 568 11.12 21.11 -7.21
N PHE A 569 12.24 21.85 -7.18
CA PHE A 569 13.52 21.25 -6.76
C PHE A 569 13.40 20.69 -5.33
N PRO A 570 13.93 19.49 -5.05
CA PRO A 570 13.95 18.88 -3.73
C PRO A 570 14.99 19.54 -2.81
N LEU A 571 15.02 20.87 -2.76
CA LEU A 571 16.01 21.65 -2.04
C LEU A 571 15.35 22.65 -1.10
N LYS A 572 16.04 22.96 -0.02
CA LYS A 572 15.75 24.07 0.88
C LYS A 572 17.04 24.60 1.49
N LEU A 573 17.07 25.90 1.81
CA LEU A 573 18.15 26.51 2.60
C LEU A 573 18.37 25.74 3.90
N ALA A 574 19.63 25.51 4.23
CA ALA A 574 20.01 24.54 5.26
C ALA A 574 21.17 25.00 6.15
N TRP A 575 21.33 26.31 6.36
CA TRP A 575 22.18 26.77 7.47
C TRP A 575 21.50 26.53 8.82
N ALA A 576 20.17 26.64 8.87
CA ALA A 576 19.40 26.32 10.06
C ALA A 576 18.07 25.64 9.73
N ILE A 577 17.63 24.74 10.61
CA ILE A 577 16.28 24.16 10.64
C ILE A 577 15.79 24.02 12.09
N THR A 578 14.47 23.87 12.26
CA THR A 578 13.92 23.61 13.59
C THR A 578 14.10 22.15 13.97
N VAL A 579 14.24 21.87 15.27
CA VAL A 579 14.26 20.48 15.79
C VAL A 579 13.01 19.70 15.33
N HIS A 580 11.83 20.32 15.33
CA HIS A 580 10.60 19.71 14.83
C HIS A 580 10.71 19.25 13.36
N LYS A 581 11.24 20.11 12.47
CA LYS A 581 11.41 19.79 11.05
C LYS A 581 12.59 18.87 10.77
N SER A 582 13.44 18.63 11.77
CA SER A 582 14.54 17.67 11.69
C SER A 582 14.11 16.23 11.97
N GLN A 583 12.89 16.00 12.48
CA GLN A 583 12.40 14.66 12.75
C GLN A 583 12.40 13.81 11.47
N GLY A 584 12.77 12.53 11.60
CA GLY A 584 13.07 11.64 10.48
C GLY A 584 14.40 11.86 9.76
N LEU A 585 15.05 13.03 9.85
CA LEU A 585 16.29 13.36 9.14
C LEU A 585 17.54 12.84 9.86
N THR A 586 18.68 12.84 9.15
CA THR A 586 20.00 12.43 9.65
C THR A 586 21.05 13.42 9.15
N PHE A 587 21.96 13.84 10.03
CA PHE A 587 23.01 14.83 9.74
C PHE A 587 24.37 14.30 10.15
N ASP A 588 25.34 14.47 9.26
CA ASP A 588 26.73 14.09 9.50
C ASP A 588 27.46 15.12 10.37
N LYS A 589 27.13 16.41 10.21
CA LYS A 589 27.65 17.53 10.99
C LYS A 589 26.53 18.47 11.41
N ALA A 590 26.37 18.67 12.72
CA ALA A 590 25.31 19.54 13.22
C ALA A 590 25.74 20.34 14.46
N ILE A 591 25.19 21.55 14.56
CA ILE A 591 25.31 22.45 15.70
C ILE A 591 23.93 22.53 16.36
N LEU A 592 23.83 22.21 17.65
CA LEU A 592 22.56 22.24 18.36
C LEU A 592 22.47 23.50 19.23
N ASP A 593 21.50 24.35 18.92
CA ASP A 593 21.04 25.47 19.74
C ASP A 593 19.76 25.06 20.48
N ILE A 594 19.94 24.27 21.54
CA ILE A 594 18.86 23.57 22.24
C ILE A 594 18.85 23.84 23.75
N ALA A 595 19.67 24.77 24.24
CA ALA A 595 19.68 25.15 25.66
C ALA A 595 18.34 25.75 26.11
N GLU A 596 17.59 26.36 25.19
CA GLU A 596 16.23 26.90 25.41
C GLU A 596 15.14 25.92 24.94
N SER A 597 15.39 24.61 25.02
CA SER A 597 14.34 23.63 24.71
C SER A 597 13.19 23.75 25.71
N PHE A 598 11.97 23.76 25.19
CA PHE A 598 10.75 24.02 25.95
C PHE A 598 9.75 22.86 25.88
N SER A 599 10.07 21.80 25.13
CA SER A 599 9.18 20.67 24.88
C SER A 599 9.86 19.36 25.25
N VAL A 600 9.08 18.44 25.83
CA VAL A 600 9.48 17.07 26.12
C VAL A 600 10.07 16.40 24.87
N GLY A 601 11.17 15.68 25.04
CA GLY A 601 11.82 14.94 23.95
C GLY A 601 12.53 15.81 22.90
N GLN A 602 12.44 17.15 22.96
CA GLN A 602 13.08 18.04 21.97
C GLN A 602 14.61 17.88 21.96
N VAL A 603 15.24 17.80 23.13
CA VAL A 603 16.69 17.54 23.25
C VAL A 603 17.05 16.18 22.66
N TYR A 604 16.29 15.13 22.99
CA TYR A 604 16.51 13.78 22.47
C TYR A 604 16.38 13.74 20.93
N VAL A 605 15.36 14.39 20.38
CA VAL A 605 15.16 14.46 18.92
C VAL A 605 16.35 15.14 18.27
N ALA A 606 16.79 16.29 18.78
CA ALA A 606 17.93 17.05 18.24
C ALA A 606 19.22 16.22 18.26
N LEU A 607 19.59 15.66 19.42
CA LEU A 607 20.80 14.85 19.57
C LEU A 607 20.78 13.61 18.67
N SER A 608 19.63 12.93 18.56
CA SER A 608 19.49 11.70 17.77
C SER A 608 19.47 11.91 16.25
N ARG A 609 19.58 13.16 15.76
CA ARG A 609 19.77 13.44 14.33
C ARG A 609 21.22 13.28 13.89
N CYS A 610 22.16 13.42 14.81
CA CYS A 610 23.60 13.34 14.53
C CYS A 610 24.03 11.88 14.38
N THR A 611 24.95 11.61 13.45
CA THR A 611 25.52 10.26 13.23
C THR A 611 26.65 9.93 14.20
N SER A 612 27.38 10.93 14.68
CA SER A 612 28.53 10.77 15.59
C SER A 612 28.63 11.92 16.59
N LEU A 613 29.27 11.66 17.74
CA LEU A 613 29.51 12.65 18.78
C LEU A 613 30.60 13.67 18.40
N SER A 614 31.60 13.27 17.60
CA SER A 614 32.70 14.15 17.17
C SER A 614 32.25 15.32 16.29
N ASN A 615 31.25 15.07 15.44
CA ASN A 615 30.67 16.04 14.52
C ASN A 615 29.42 16.75 15.08
N LEU A 616 29.10 16.52 16.35
CA LEU A 616 28.08 17.24 17.09
C LEU A 616 28.74 18.44 17.78
N LYS A 617 28.14 19.61 17.69
CA LYS A 617 28.55 20.82 18.42
C LYS A 617 27.36 21.43 19.16
N LEU A 618 27.61 22.09 20.29
CA LEU A 618 26.56 22.70 21.11
C LEU A 618 26.75 24.21 21.23
N ILE A 619 25.68 24.96 21.00
CA ILE A 619 25.59 26.38 21.38
C ILE A 619 25.04 26.43 22.80
N GLY A 620 25.86 26.90 23.73
CA GLY A 620 25.57 26.82 25.16
C GLY A 620 25.84 25.42 25.74
N GLY A 621 25.75 25.31 27.06
CA GLY A 621 25.83 24.03 27.76
C GLY A 621 24.45 23.42 27.94
N LEU A 622 24.36 22.09 27.88
CA LEU A 622 23.20 21.33 28.32
C LEU A 622 23.24 21.19 29.84
N SER A 623 22.21 21.70 30.51
CA SER A 623 21.95 21.41 31.92
C SER A 623 20.93 20.27 32.04
N ASN A 624 20.89 19.64 33.21
CA ASN A 624 19.95 18.58 33.53
C ASN A 624 18.48 19.03 33.39
N GLU A 625 18.19 20.31 33.68
CA GLU A 625 16.85 20.90 33.68
C GLU A 625 16.22 20.98 32.27
N VAL A 626 17.05 21.05 31.22
CA VAL A 626 16.59 21.19 29.83
C VAL A 626 16.15 19.84 29.26
N ILE A 627 16.58 18.71 29.86
CA ILE A 627 16.16 17.37 29.44
C ILE A 627 14.85 17.02 30.14
N GLN A 628 13.74 17.38 29.47
CA GLN A 628 12.39 17.12 29.95
C GLN A 628 11.86 15.78 29.42
N ILE A 629 11.27 15.01 30.34
CA ILE A 629 10.67 13.71 30.04
C ILE A 629 9.33 13.61 30.75
N ASP A 630 8.37 13.06 30.03
CA ASP A 630 7.04 12.82 30.54
C ASP A 630 6.98 11.44 31.26
N PRO A 631 6.67 11.39 32.57
CA PRO A 631 6.56 10.13 33.32
C PRO A 631 5.49 9.18 32.77
N THR A 632 4.47 9.70 32.10
CA THR A 632 3.39 8.90 31.51
C THR A 632 3.93 8.07 30.34
N VAL A 633 4.81 8.66 29.52
CA VAL A 633 5.51 7.93 28.44
C VAL A 633 6.40 6.84 29.00
N VAL A 634 7.14 7.12 30.09
CA VAL A 634 7.99 6.13 30.76
C VAL A 634 7.15 4.95 31.26
N THR A 635 6.01 5.25 31.89
CA THR A 635 5.08 4.23 32.42
C THR A 635 4.52 3.36 31.30
N PHE A 636 4.02 3.97 30.22
CA PHE A 636 3.50 3.24 29.07
C PHE A 636 4.58 2.41 28.37
N SER A 637 5.81 2.91 28.26
CA SER A 637 6.91 2.20 27.58
C SER A 637 7.29 0.86 28.24
N LYS A 638 6.94 0.67 29.52
CA LYS A 638 7.13 -0.59 30.25
C LYS A 638 6.12 -1.66 29.82
N ILE A 639 5.00 -1.28 29.21
CA ILE A 639 4.00 -2.20 28.68
C ILE A 639 4.56 -2.83 27.40
N ARG A 640 5.10 -4.04 27.53
CA ARG A 640 5.61 -4.84 26.41
C ARG A 640 4.90 -6.17 26.35
N THR A 641 4.57 -6.63 25.14
CA THR A 641 4.04 -7.97 24.94
C THR A 641 5.20 -8.97 24.97
N PRO A 642 5.19 -9.96 25.89
CA PRO A 642 6.24 -10.98 25.94
C PRO A 642 6.25 -11.86 24.68
N ASP A 643 7.43 -12.32 24.27
CA ASP A 643 7.62 -13.09 23.02
C ASP A 643 6.79 -14.38 22.97
N ASN A 644 6.60 -15.05 24.11
CA ASN A 644 5.74 -16.25 24.17
C ASN A 644 4.28 -15.95 23.83
N LYS A 645 3.75 -14.78 24.23
CA LYS A 645 2.40 -14.32 23.86
C LYS A 645 2.33 -14.01 22.36
N ILE A 646 3.40 -13.46 21.78
CA ILE A 646 3.46 -13.19 20.33
C ILE A 646 3.31 -14.51 19.55
N THR A 647 4.03 -15.57 19.94
CA THR A 647 3.89 -16.89 19.32
C THR A 647 2.47 -17.45 19.44
N ILE A 648 1.83 -17.28 20.61
CA ILE A 648 0.43 -17.68 20.81
C ILE A 648 -0.49 -16.93 19.85
N TYR A 649 -0.36 -15.60 19.74
CA TYR A 649 -1.19 -14.81 18.82
C TYR A 649 -0.98 -15.15 17.34
N LEU A 650 0.25 -15.51 16.96
CA LEU A 650 0.54 -16.00 15.61
C LEU A 650 -0.17 -17.32 15.34
N ASN A 651 -0.11 -18.27 16.27
CA ASN A 651 -0.78 -19.55 16.13
C ASN A 651 -2.30 -19.39 16.11
N GLU A 652 -2.87 -18.58 17.02
CA GLU A 652 -4.30 -18.22 17.00
C GLU A 652 -4.72 -17.60 15.67
N GLY A 653 -3.95 -16.64 15.15
CA GLY A 653 -4.25 -15.98 13.88
C GLY A 653 -4.20 -16.92 12.67
N LYS A 654 -3.17 -17.78 12.59
CA LYS A 654 -3.08 -18.82 11.57
C LYS A 654 -4.28 -19.75 11.63
N THR A 655 -4.67 -20.17 12.83
CA THR A 655 -5.82 -21.03 13.05
C THR A 655 -7.14 -20.35 12.66
N ASP A 656 -7.34 -19.09 13.02
CA ASP A 656 -8.52 -18.31 12.59
C ASP A 656 -8.62 -18.20 11.06
N LYS A 657 -7.48 -18.00 10.38
CA LYS A 657 -7.42 -17.97 8.93
C LYS A 657 -7.80 -19.32 8.33
N LEU A 658 -7.30 -20.42 8.90
CA LEU A 658 -7.69 -21.78 8.52
C LEU A 658 -9.19 -22.01 8.75
N TYR A 659 -9.75 -21.58 9.88
CA TYR A 659 -11.19 -21.71 10.15
C TYR A 659 -12.06 -20.87 9.21
N SER A 660 -11.64 -19.65 8.86
CA SER A 660 -12.38 -18.83 7.90
C SER A 660 -12.36 -19.43 6.49
N THR A 661 -11.22 -20.00 6.09
CA THR A 661 -11.06 -20.72 4.81
C THR A 661 -11.89 -22.00 4.81
N PHE A 662 -11.88 -22.73 5.93
CA PHE A 662 -12.73 -23.90 6.17
C PHE A 662 -14.21 -23.56 6.00
N LYS A 663 -14.69 -22.47 6.62
CA LYS A 663 -16.08 -22.05 6.50
C LYS A 663 -16.45 -21.80 5.03
N SER A 664 -15.59 -21.11 4.27
CA SER A 664 -15.81 -20.87 2.83
C SER A 664 -15.84 -22.17 2.03
N LEU A 665 -14.91 -23.09 2.24
CA LEU A 665 -14.81 -24.33 1.47
C LEU A 665 -15.90 -25.35 1.82
N MET A 666 -16.42 -25.32 3.04
CA MET A 666 -17.63 -26.06 3.43
C MET A 666 -18.86 -25.55 2.68
N PHE A 667 -18.98 -24.24 2.44
CA PHE A 667 -20.02 -23.69 1.56
C PHE A 667 -19.84 -24.14 0.10
N ASP A 668 -18.59 -24.28 -0.36
CA ASP A 668 -18.25 -24.67 -1.75
C ASP A 668 -18.14 -26.19 -1.97
N GLN A 669 -18.44 -27.03 -0.97
CA GLN A 669 -18.48 -28.50 -1.05
C GLN A 669 -17.13 -29.17 -1.44
N ARG A 670 -15.99 -28.54 -1.17
CA ARG A 670 -14.63 -29.07 -1.49
C ARG A 670 -14.02 -29.84 -0.31
N ILE A 671 -14.56 -31.03 -0.03
CA ILE A 671 -14.29 -31.82 1.18
C ILE A 671 -12.81 -32.27 1.35
N ASP A 672 -12.10 -32.60 0.27
CA ASP A 672 -10.69 -33.02 0.36
C ASP A 672 -9.75 -31.87 0.79
N GLU A 673 -10.06 -30.64 0.40
CA GLU A 673 -9.28 -29.44 0.78
C GLU A 673 -9.59 -29.01 2.21
N VAL A 674 -10.85 -29.16 2.62
CA VAL A 674 -11.28 -29.01 4.01
C VAL A 674 -10.46 -29.90 4.95
N PHE A 675 -10.17 -31.14 4.55
CA PHE A 675 -9.39 -32.10 5.35
C PHE A 675 -7.91 -31.72 5.50
N ASN A 676 -7.26 -31.27 4.42
CA ASN A 676 -5.88 -30.79 4.48
C ASN A 676 -5.75 -29.55 5.38
N LEU A 677 -6.74 -28.66 5.36
CA LEU A 677 -6.80 -27.50 6.26
C LEU A 677 -7.00 -27.90 7.72
N LEU A 678 -7.81 -28.93 7.98
CA LEU A 678 -7.99 -29.48 9.33
C LEU A 678 -6.70 -30.10 9.86
N GLN A 679 -5.97 -30.90 9.09
CA GLN A 679 -4.66 -31.43 9.51
C GLN A 679 -3.66 -30.31 9.85
N ASN A 680 -3.64 -29.25 9.05
CA ASN A 680 -2.80 -28.07 9.32
C ASN A 680 -3.25 -27.30 10.58
N ALA A 681 -4.56 -27.18 10.84
CA ALA A 681 -5.07 -26.51 12.05
C ALA A 681 -4.72 -27.29 13.34
N VAL A 682 -4.79 -28.62 13.29
CA VAL A 682 -4.37 -29.50 14.40
C VAL A 682 -2.89 -29.33 14.72
N TYR A 683 -2.04 -29.16 13.70
CA TYR A 683 -0.61 -28.92 13.87
C TYR A 683 -0.30 -27.61 14.63
N PHE A 684 -1.09 -26.55 14.44
CA PHE A 684 -0.81 -25.23 15.06
C PHE A 684 -1.38 -25.05 16.47
N GLN A 685 -2.49 -25.69 16.83
CA GLN A 685 -3.16 -25.44 18.12
C GLN A 685 -3.29 -26.66 19.04
N ASN A 686 -2.96 -27.88 18.59
CA ASN A 686 -3.21 -29.11 19.36
C ASN A 686 -4.67 -29.24 19.85
N ASP A 687 -5.60 -28.51 19.22
CA ASP A 687 -7.01 -28.48 19.53
C ASP A 687 -7.78 -28.73 18.23
N ILE A 688 -8.35 -29.94 18.12
CA ILE A 688 -8.95 -30.45 16.89
C ILE A 688 -10.40 -29.96 16.75
N PHE A 689 -10.98 -29.36 17.80
CA PHE A 689 -12.41 -29.04 17.83
C PHE A 689 -12.68 -27.73 18.57
N SER A 690 -12.34 -26.59 17.95
CA SER A 690 -12.84 -25.30 18.45
C SER A 690 -14.37 -25.28 18.42
N SER A 691 -14.98 -24.53 19.34
CA SER A 691 -16.45 -24.34 19.37
C SER A 691 -17.01 -23.82 18.04
N ILE A 692 -16.20 -23.07 17.29
CA ILE A 692 -16.52 -22.56 15.94
C ILE A 692 -16.59 -23.70 14.91
N PHE A 693 -15.68 -24.67 14.98
CA PHE A 693 -15.72 -25.86 14.13
C PHE A 693 -16.98 -26.69 14.40
N MET A 694 -17.25 -27.00 15.67
CA MET A 694 -18.42 -27.78 16.05
C MET A 694 -19.73 -27.09 15.67
N TYR A 695 -19.81 -25.77 15.87
CA TYR A 695 -20.96 -24.97 15.46
C TYR A 695 -21.15 -24.95 13.94
N SER A 696 -20.07 -24.79 13.16
CA SER A 696 -20.16 -24.74 11.68
C SER A 696 -20.53 -26.11 11.09
N LEU A 697 -20.05 -27.19 11.71
CA LEU A 697 -20.44 -28.56 11.35
C LEU A 697 -21.91 -28.82 11.68
N GLN A 698 -22.36 -28.39 12.86
CA GLN A 698 -23.76 -28.47 13.27
C GLN A 698 -24.67 -27.66 12.34
N GLU A 699 -24.28 -26.43 11.98
CA GLU A 699 -25.02 -25.56 11.06
C GLU A 699 -25.14 -26.19 9.66
N TYR A 700 -24.08 -26.85 9.18
CA TYR A 700 -24.11 -27.61 7.93
C TYR A 700 -25.12 -28.77 8.00
N ILE A 701 -25.07 -29.57 9.08
CA ILE A 701 -26.00 -30.69 9.31
C ILE A 701 -27.45 -30.19 9.41
N ASP A 702 -27.70 -29.14 10.18
CA ASP A 702 -29.03 -28.56 10.38
C ASP A 702 -29.61 -27.96 9.10
N LYS A 703 -28.77 -27.35 8.24
CA LYS A 703 -29.20 -26.84 6.94
C LYS A 703 -29.70 -27.97 6.04
N HIS A 704 -29.01 -29.11 6.00
CA HIS A 704 -29.45 -30.27 5.22
C HIS A 704 -30.72 -30.93 5.80
N ARG A 705 -30.96 -30.84 7.12
CA ARG A 705 -32.22 -31.26 7.77
C ARG A 705 -33.43 -30.44 7.30
N ASN A 706 -33.29 -29.13 7.13
CA ASN A 706 -34.37 -28.27 6.61
C ASN A 706 -34.75 -28.60 5.15
N TYR A 707 -33.79 -29.08 4.35
CA TYR A 707 -34.05 -29.58 3.00
C TYR A 707 -34.83 -30.90 3.01
N GLN A 708 -34.49 -31.84 3.91
CA GLN A 708 -35.27 -33.08 4.10
C GLN A 708 -36.72 -32.80 4.50
N GLN A 709 -36.94 -31.86 5.42
CA GLN A 709 -38.30 -31.46 5.81
C GLN A 709 -39.09 -30.87 4.64
N SER A 710 -38.41 -30.17 3.71
CA SER A 710 -39.02 -29.63 2.49
C SER A 710 -39.45 -30.74 1.52
N ILE A 711 -38.67 -31.82 1.40
CA ILE A 711 -39.03 -33.02 0.61
C ILE A 711 -40.25 -33.72 1.24
N ILE A 712 -40.29 -33.87 2.56
CA ILE A 712 -41.45 -34.45 3.28
C ILE A 712 -42.72 -33.61 3.04
N ASN A 713 -42.60 -32.28 3.08
CA ASN A 713 -43.73 -31.39 2.82
C ASN A 713 -44.21 -31.48 1.35
N LEU A 714 -43.30 -31.63 0.39
CA LEU A 714 -43.62 -31.89 -1.01
C LEU A 714 -44.33 -33.24 -1.19
N CYS A 715 -43.89 -34.30 -0.49
CA CYS A 715 -44.58 -35.61 -0.50
C CYS A 715 -46.01 -35.53 0.08
N LYS A 716 -46.23 -34.71 1.11
CA LYS A 716 -47.57 -34.50 1.67
C LYS A 716 -48.48 -33.73 0.70
N THR A 717 -47.97 -32.66 0.10
CA THR A 717 -48.72 -31.86 -0.89
C THR A 717 -48.99 -32.59 -2.21
N GLU A 718 -48.11 -33.48 -2.65
CA GLU A 718 -48.32 -34.38 -3.79
C GLU A 718 -49.52 -35.33 -3.56
N ASN A 719 -49.64 -35.88 -2.35
CA ASN A 719 -50.74 -36.79 -1.97
C ASN A 719 -52.08 -36.05 -1.81
N GLU A 720 -52.06 -34.78 -1.41
CA GLU A 720 -53.26 -33.94 -1.22
C GLU A 720 -53.73 -33.25 -2.50
N ALA A 721 -52.87 -33.12 -3.52
CA ALA A 721 -53.24 -32.53 -4.80
C ALA A 721 -54.28 -33.41 -5.51
N THR A 722 -55.36 -32.82 -6.02
CA THR A 722 -56.44 -33.52 -6.77
C THR A 722 -56.30 -33.38 -8.29
N ASP A 723 -55.38 -32.54 -8.74
CA ASP A 723 -55.12 -32.17 -10.14
C ASP A 723 -53.84 -32.85 -10.64
N GLU A 724 -53.92 -33.61 -11.75
CA GLU A 724 -52.83 -34.41 -12.30
C GLU A 724 -51.64 -33.55 -12.77
N ASP A 725 -51.88 -32.35 -13.31
CA ASP A 725 -50.80 -31.45 -13.76
C ASP A 725 -50.04 -30.86 -12.58
N LYS A 726 -50.74 -30.57 -11.46
CA LYS A 726 -50.09 -30.15 -10.22
C LYS A 726 -49.28 -31.27 -9.58
N ARG A 727 -49.80 -32.51 -9.60
CA ARG A 727 -49.05 -33.69 -9.12
C ARG A 727 -47.79 -33.92 -9.93
N HIS A 728 -47.87 -33.82 -11.27
CA HIS A 728 -46.71 -34.02 -12.13
C HIS A 728 -45.62 -32.97 -11.87
N ASN A 729 -45.98 -31.69 -11.70
CA ASN A 729 -45.02 -30.64 -11.39
C ASN A 729 -44.35 -30.85 -10.02
N ILE A 730 -45.13 -31.21 -8.98
CA ILE A 730 -44.58 -31.52 -7.64
C ILE A 730 -43.66 -32.75 -7.69
N TRP A 731 -44.00 -33.76 -8.50
CA TRP A 731 -43.17 -34.94 -8.72
C TRP A 731 -41.84 -34.62 -9.42
N VAL A 732 -41.85 -33.73 -10.42
CA VAL A 732 -40.62 -33.25 -11.11
C VAL A 732 -39.71 -32.49 -10.15
N ASP A 733 -40.26 -31.59 -9.34
CA ASP A 733 -39.50 -30.84 -8.32
C ASP A 733 -38.89 -31.78 -7.26
N LYS A 734 -39.64 -32.79 -6.85
CA LYS A 734 -39.21 -33.85 -5.92
C LYS A 734 -38.07 -34.70 -6.49
N GLN A 735 -38.14 -35.12 -7.76
CA GLN A 735 -37.07 -35.89 -8.42
C GLN A 735 -35.78 -35.07 -8.59
N SER A 736 -35.91 -33.77 -8.88
CA SER A 736 -34.78 -32.84 -8.98
C SER A 736 -34.05 -32.65 -7.64
N LEU A 737 -34.80 -32.58 -6.52
CA LEU A 737 -34.26 -32.48 -5.16
C LEU A 737 -33.60 -33.80 -4.70
N LEU A 738 -34.25 -34.95 -4.89
CA LEU A 738 -33.75 -36.27 -4.49
C LEU A 738 -32.44 -36.67 -5.20
N LYS A 739 -32.34 -36.41 -6.51
CA LYS A 739 -31.15 -36.74 -7.32
C LYS A 739 -29.93 -35.87 -6.96
N ASN A 740 -30.19 -34.67 -6.43
CA ASN A 740 -29.16 -33.75 -5.96
C ASN A 740 -28.63 -34.12 -4.56
N ASP A 741 -29.45 -34.66 -3.65
CA ASP A 741 -29.06 -34.90 -2.25
C ASP A 741 -28.36 -36.25 -2.01
N PHE A 742 -28.84 -37.36 -2.60
CA PHE A 742 -28.27 -38.69 -2.31
C PHE A 742 -26.80 -38.80 -2.75
N ASN A 743 -26.45 -38.22 -3.90
CA ASN A 743 -25.07 -38.18 -4.37
C ASN A 743 -24.18 -37.20 -3.59
N LYS A 744 -24.76 -36.15 -2.96
CA LYS A 744 -24.01 -35.13 -2.18
C LYS A 744 -23.76 -35.56 -0.74
N LEU A 745 -24.73 -36.22 -0.10
CA LEU A 745 -24.61 -36.74 1.27
C LEU A 745 -23.72 -37.98 1.34
N ALA A 746 -23.93 -38.96 0.44
CA ALA A 746 -23.09 -40.16 0.37
C ALA A 746 -21.65 -39.85 -0.07
N GLY A 747 -21.47 -38.85 -0.95
CA GLY A 747 -20.16 -38.39 -1.40
C GLY A 747 -19.37 -37.57 -0.37
N ALA A 748 -20.02 -37.00 0.64
CA ALA A 748 -19.37 -36.13 1.63
C ALA A 748 -19.20 -36.77 3.03
N ILE A 749 -20.18 -37.54 3.51
CA ILE A 749 -20.20 -38.03 4.91
C ILE A 749 -19.45 -39.36 5.08
N LEU A 750 -19.63 -40.31 4.15
CA LEU A 750 -18.92 -41.60 4.22
C LEU A 750 -17.39 -41.45 4.20
N PRO A 751 -16.80 -40.70 3.24
CA PRO A 751 -15.35 -40.51 3.18
C PRO A 751 -14.79 -39.74 4.38
N LEU A 752 -15.57 -38.79 4.93
CA LEU A 752 -15.20 -38.04 6.13
C LEU A 752 -15.16 -38.97 7.35
N SER A 753 -16.14 -39.87 7.49
CA SER A 753 -16.17 -40.85 8.59
C SER A 753 -15.03 -41.87 8.50
N GLU A 754 -14.70 -42.34 7.29
CA GLU A 754 -13.62 -43.31 7.06
C GLU A 754 -12.24 -42.69 7.25
N LYS A 755 -12.01 -41.45 6.79
CA LYS A 755 -10.75 -40.72 7.03
C LYS A 755 -10.59 -40.28 8.49
N LEU A 756 -11.67 -39.94 9.21
CA LEU A 756 -11.62 -39.67 10.65
C LEU A 756 -11.23 -40.93 11.45
N LYS A 757 -11.73 -42.11 11.06
CA LYS A 757 -11.27 -43.40 11.60
C LYS A 757 -9.79 -43.64 11.29
N SER A 758 -9.34 -43.34 10.07
CA SER A 758 -7.93 -43.43 9.67
C SER A 758 -7.00 -42.49 10.44
N ILE A 759 -7.41 -41.25 10.75
CA ILE A 759 -6.65 -40.34 11.62
C ILE A 759 -6.57 -40.87 13.04
N ALA A 760 -7.69 -41.38 13.60
CA ALA A 760 -7.71 -41.99 14.93
C ALA A 760 -6.78 -43.22 15.00
N GLU A 761 -6.66 -43.97 13.90
CA GLU A 761 -5.73 -45.10 13.76
C GLU A 761 -4.28 -44.66 13.50
N GLY A 762 -4.04 -43.58 12.74
CA GLY A 762 -2.71 -43.00 12.53
C GLY A 762 -2.13 -42.39 13.81
N MET A 763 -2.97 -41.78 14.65
CA MET A 763 -2.59 -41.27 15.97
C MET A 763 -2.28 -42.39 16.99
N LYS A 764 -2.69 -43.63 16.74
CA LYS A 764 -2.23 -44.82 17.51
C LYS A 764 -0.77 -45.19 17.23
N ILE A 765 -0.22 -44.80 16.06
CA ILE A 765 1.10 -45.21 15.57
C ILE A 765 2.21 -44.26 16.03
N LEU A 766 1.91 -42.97 16.25
CA LEU A 766 2.86 -41.92 16.70
C LEU A 766 3.27 -42.01 18.19
N ARG A 767 3.31 -43.23 18.76
CA ARG A 767 3.77 -43.47 20.14
C ARG A 767 5.25 -43.07 20.29
N LYS A 768 5.48 -41.85 20.77
CA LYS A 768 6.50 -41.46 21.77
C LYS A 768 6.44 -39.95 21.97
N GLU A 769 5.59 -39.49 22.89
CA GLU A 769 5.88 -38.49 23.94
C GLU A 769 4.59 -38.15 24.72
N ASP A 770 4.63 -38.45 26.02
CA ASP A 770 3.53 -38.46 26.98
C ASP A 770 3.50 -37.18 27.84
N LEU A 771 2.36 -36.47 27.84
CA LEU A 771 1.68 -35.90 29.02
C LEU A 771 0.34 -35.25 28.61
N ILE A 772 0.28 -34.65 27.41
CA ILE A 772 -0.90 -33.99 26.85
C ILE A 772 -1.95 -35.02 26.38
N PHE A 773 -1.50 -36.18 25.90
CA PHE A 773 -2.36 -37.23 25.32
C PHE A 773 -3.29 -37.92 26.32
N SER A 774 -2.94 -38.00 27.61
CA SER A 774 -3.79 -38.62 28.65
C SER A 774 -5.02 -37.75 29.02
N LEU A 775 -4.91 -36.43 28.86
CA LEU A 775 -5.98 -35.46 29.16
C LEU A 775 -6.96 -35.27 27.99
N VAL A 776 -6.48 -35.42 26.76
CA VAL A 776 -7.25 -35.11 25.54
C VAL A 776 -7.98 -36.35 24.98
N LYS A 777 -7.40 -37.55 25.12
CA LYS A 777 -7.96 -38.82 24.63
C LYS A 777 -9.39 -39.14 25.12
N PRO A 778 -9.77 -38.91 26.39
CA PRO A 778 -11.14 -39.15 26.84
C PRO A 778 -12.14 -38.18 26.22
N LYS A 779 -11.75 -36.92 25.97
CA LYS A 779 -12.59 -35.90 25.34
C LYS A 779 -12.79 -36.16 23.85
N ILE A 780 -11.74 -36.59 23.15
CA ILE A 780 -11.83 -36.97 21.73
C ILE A 780 -12.74 -38.18 21.57
N ASN A 781 -12.54 -39.25 22.36
CA ASN A 781 -13.39 -40.44 22.28
C ASN A 781 -14.84 -40.09 22.63
N ARG A 782 -15.08 -39.34 23.70
CA ARG A 782 -16.44 -38.92 24.09
C ARG A 782 -17.14 -38.07 23.02
N ASN A 783 -16.43 -37.15 22.37
CA ASN A 783 -17.04 -36.30 21.34
C ASN A 783 -17.22 -37.06 20.01
N LEU A 784 -16.33 -38.01 19.70
CA LEU A 784 -16.47 -38.90 18.56
C LEU A 784 -17.66 -39.86 18.77
N ASP A 785 -17.80 -40.40 19.99
CA ASP A 785 -18.94 -41.23 20.39
C ASP A 785 -20.23 -40.42 20.31
N LEU A 786 -20.27 -39.16 20.78
CA LEU A 786 -21.44 -38.28 20.62
C LEU A 786 -21.78 -37.98 19.15
N CYS A 787 -20.78 -37.84 18.27
CA CYS A 787 -21.02 -37.63 16.84
C CYS A 787 -21.50 -38.91 16.15
N ILE A 788 -20.96 -40.06 16.55
CA ILE A 788 -21.37 -41.38 16.07
C ILE A 788 -22.79 -41.71 16.56
N ASP A 789 -23.10 -41.41 17.81
CA ASP A 789 -24.43 -41.58 18.40
C ASP A 789 -25.43 -40.64 17.73
N ALA A 790 -25.09 -39.37 17.52
CA ALA A 790 -25.92 -38.43 16.77
C ALA A 790 -26.12 -38.88 15.32
N TYR A 791 -25.09 -39.41 14.66
CA TYR A 791 -25.21 -39.99 13.33
C TYR A 791 -26.09 -41.25 13.32
N ASN A 792 -25.93 -42.15 14.28
CA ASN A 792 -26.69 -43.40 14.39
C ASN A 792 -28.16 -43.17 14.77
N ASP A 793 -28.44 -42.23 15.67
CA ASP A 793 -29.79 -41.80 16.00
C ASP A 793 -30.48 -41.16 14.79
N LYS A 794 -29.72 -40.39 13.99
CA LYS A 794 -30.22 -39.80 12.74
C LYS A 794 -30.35 -40.81 11.61
N GLN A 795 -29.51 -41.84 11.57
CA GLN A 795 -29.64 -42.98 10.67
C GLN A 795 -30.88 -43.80 11.00
N LYS A 796 -31.20 -43.99 12.28
CA LYS A 796 -32.47 -44.61 12.70
C LYS A 796 -33.68 -43.77 12.30
N GLU A 797 -33.65 -42.46 12.50
CA GLU A 797 -34.72 -41.57 12.01
C GLU A 797 -34.86 -41.67 10.48
N TYR A 798 -33.75 -41.76 9.74
CA TYR A 798 -33.76 -41.97 8.29
C TYR A 798 -34.38 -43.32 7.90
N ASP A 799 -33.99 -44.41 8.55
CA ASP A 799 -34.51 -45.76 8.29
C ASP A 799 -36.01 -45.87 8.65
N GLU A 800 -36.47 -45.15 9.67
CA GLU A 800 -37.90 -45.02 10.01
C GLU A 800 -38.67 -44.24 8.94
N VAL A 801 -38.11 -43.14 8.45
CA VAL A 801 -38.68 -42.34 7.37
C VAL A 801 -38.68 -43.10 6.03
N GLU A 802 -37.66 -43.91 5.77
CA GLU A 802 -37.59 -44.81 4.60
C GLU A 802 -38.67 -45.89 4.67
N LYS A 803 -38.88 -46.48 5.86
CA LYS A 803 -40.00 -47.40 6.10
C LYS A 803 -41.37 -46.74 5.94
N GLU A 804 -41.55 -45.49 6.38
CA GLU A 804 -42.78 -44.73 6.13
C GLU A 804 -42.98 -44.46 4.63
N LEU A 805 -41.90 -44.13 3.91
CA LEU A 805 -41.88 -43.96 2.46
C LEU A 805 -42.24 -45.27 1.71
N GLU A 806 -41.72 -46.41 2.14
CA GLU A 806 -42.07 -47.73 1.61
C GLU A 806 -43.51 -48.13 1.97
N ALA A 807 -43.97 -47.85 3.19
CA ALA A 807 -45.35 -48.10 3.60
C ALA A 807 -46.34 -47.24 2.80
N LEU A 808 -46.00 -45.97 2.52
CA LEU A 808 -46.79 -45.08 1.67
C LEU A 808 -46.76 -45.49 0.20
N LYS A 809 -45.62 -45.96 -0.32
CA LYS A 809 -45.50 -46.59 -1.64
C LYS A 809 -46.38 -47.84 -1.76
N ASN A 810 -46.33 -48.73 -0.77
CA ASN A 810 -47.11 -49.97 -0.75
C ASN A 810 -48.62 -49.73 -0.60
N LYS A 811 -49.02 -48.59 -0.03
CA LYS A 811 -50.40 -48.09 -0.01
C LYS A 811 -50.87 -47.47 -1.34
N TRP A 812 -49.94 -47.14 -2.23
CA TRP A 812 -50.17 -46.54 -3.55
C TRP A 812 -50.24 -47.59 -4.67
N PHE A 813 -49.60 -48.76 -4.48
CA PHE A 813 -49.53 -49.85 -5.46
C PHE A 813 -50.53 -51.01 -5.18
N ASN A 814 -51.25 -50.97 -4.06
CA ASN A 814 -52.48 -51.74 -3.83
C ASN A 814 -53.67 -50.80 -3.91
#